data_AF-A0A848CPC5-F1
#
_entry.id   AF-A0A848CPC5-F1
#
_cell.length_a   1.000
_cell.length_b   1.000
_cell.length_c   1.000
_cell.angle_alpha   90.00
_cell.angle_beta   90.00
_cell.angle_gamma   90.00
#
_symmetry.space_group_name_H-M   'P 1'
#
loop_
_entity.id
_entity.type
_entity.pdbx_description
1 polymer ?
#
loop_
_entity_poly.entity_id
_entity_poly.type
_entity_poly.pdbx_seq_one_letter_code
_entity_poly.pdbx_strand_id
1 'polypeptide(L)'
;MDNDNTVFSNNVKYDNSNDQYPQFSEVIKHHFSTFDNLPLFTTDAEGLFEVFLESLPHEARQHYTCSCCRHFVNRFGGLVSISEDGEVTSVMWDDHNTPDFFVEAVKMMKQIVLKSRVTGVFISSDRVLGQPHSGGWDHMSVTLPTQKVYRSGVKTARQVMAEKREDFRILIAGLMEYSLNAIDQAVTLLESESLYRSDKVLGVAKFLQELHIKRQNTRNSRAQDNITWLAVATAPDGFCHVKSSMIGTLLDDIINGLSFDYISRRFAEKMNPSNYMRAQVAPSQGNIQQAEKIVEKMGIANSLKRRYAIFEEIPHFLWKSNKSEQKSSKTNGVFSNIIPKDKDAKSNKVSLPNTTMTWDKFQRIVLPTAESIEVMVDNPNRLMAIVTASDQHAPSILQWDNPFSWYYHGGIDGEIKRRVESAGGRYEGNEIRCSLIWEGYTDLDLHCVTPRGEHIYYGDKMSSCNGWLDIDMNGGSHRDYSPVENIRWSNGHASKGEYVFYVHNYCERGSGKTPFKVELEVNGQIYSYHGVAGNTGFKETIFTFDYVKGQHPDIPSTNYSSDNAWNVQPNSFVKVKGITNSPNLWNEEKVTHSGQHIFFLLDGCKDLSEGKGRGFFNETLKSELREIRKTLEAYTANTPIEDAENASACGVGYSKDSEWDLTLKIISNNSTRIMKIDRWD
;
A
#
# COMPACT_ATOMS: atom_id res chain seq x y z
N MET A 1 82.81 48.04 -8.95
CA MET A 1 81.85 49.15 -9.01
C MET A 1 80.53 48.52 -9.36
N ASP A 2 79.81 48.18 -8.30
CA ASP A 2 78.50 47.55 -8.31
C ASP A 2 77.50 48.50 -8.97
N ASN A 3 76.71 47.98 -9.90
CA ASN A 3 75.48 48.63 -10.33
C ASN A 3 74.32 47.85 -9.72
N ASP A 4 73.76 48.49 -8.70
CA ASP A 4 72.66 48.02 -7.87
C ASP A 4 71.41 47.70 -8.69
N ASN A 5 70.92 46.48 -8.50
CA ASN A 5 69.55 46.08 -8.76
C ASN A 5 68.65 46.70 -7.70
N THR A 6 67.61 47.43 -8.09
CA THR A 6 66.44 47.63 -7.21
C THR A 6 65.17 47.63 -8.03
N VAL A 7 64.66 46.42 -8.29
CA VAL A 7 63.24 46.19 -8.61
C VAL A 7 62.48 46.29 -7.29
N PHE A 8 61.74 47.38 -7.09
CA PHE A 8 60.78 47.48 -6.00
C PHE A 8 59.55 46.61 -6.35
N SER A 9 59.54 45.35 -5.94
CA SER A 9 58.31 44.56 -5.84
C SER A 9 57.58 44.95 -4.55
N ASN A 10 56.78 46.02 -4.59
CA ASN A 10 55.82 46.31 -3.54
C ASN A 10 54.65 45.31 -3.63
N ASN A 11 54.88 44.08 -3.15
CA ASN A 11 53.78 43.19 -2.75
C ASN A 11 53.20 43.74 -1.44
N VAL A 12 52.41 44.81 -1.54
CA VAL A 12 51.55 45.24 -0.43
C VAL A 12 50.53 44.12 -0.22
N LYS A 13 50.79 43.26 0.76
CA LYS A 13 49.84 42.25 1.20
C LYS A 13 48.64 43.00 1.77
N TYR A 14 47.47 42.83 1.16
CA TYR A 14 46.22 43.41 1.62
C TYR A 14 45.98 43.09 3.12
N ASP A 15 45.63 44.11 3.91
CA ASP A 15 45.28 43.98 5.32
C ASP A 15 43.78 43.68 5.45
N ASN A 16 43.47 42.44 5.84
CA ASN A 16 42.10 41.94 5.96
C ASN A 16 41.53 42.04 7.38
N SER A 17 42.22 42.70 8.30
CA SER A 17 41.83 42.77 9.72
C SER A 17 40.46 43.39 9.95
N ASN A 18 40.01 44.28 9.05
CA ASN A 18 38.72 44.98 9.15
C ASN A 18 37.62 44.38 8.27
N ASP A 19 37.91 43.35 7.46
CA ASP A 19 36.94 42.76 6.54
C ASP A 19 35.82 42.02 7.27
N GLN A 20 36.07 41.56 8.50
CA GLN A 20 35.12 40.80 9.32
C GLN A 20 34.65 39.49 8.66
N TYR A 21 35.53 38.84 7.89
CA TYR A 21 35.23 37.57 7.22
C TYR A 21 34.68 36.45 8.13
N PRO A 22 35.19 36.23 9.37
CA PRO A 22 34.61 35.22 10.26
C PRO A 22 33.13 35.47 10.55
N GLN A 23 32.73 36.74 10.74
CA GLN A 23 31.33 37.11 10.95
C GLN A 23 30.51 36.87 9.68
N PHE A 24 31.03 37.23 8.51
CA PHE A 24 30.39 36.95 7.22
C PHE A 24 30.13 35.45 7.04
N SER A 25 31.11 34.60 7.35
CA SER A 25 30.93 33.15 7.30
C SER A 25 29.86 32.64 8.27
N GLU A 26 29.76 33.21 9.47
CA GLU A 26 28.73 32.83 10.45
C GLU A 26 27.34 33.29 10.02
N VAL A 27 27.21 34.47 9.40
CA VAL A 27 25.93 34.95 8.84
C VAL A 27 25.39 33.99 7.78
N ILE A 28 26.25 33.51 6.87
CA ILE A 28 25.84 32.51 5.85
C ILE A 28 25.33 31.22 6.53
N LYS A 29 26.05 30.71 7.53
CA LYS A 29 25.66 29.48 8.26
C LYS A 29 24.35 29.67 9.02
N HIS A 30 24.20 30.80 9.72
CA HIS A 30 23.02 31.09 10.50
C HIS A 30 21.80 31.27 9.60
N HIS A 31 21.92 32.06 8.53
CA HIS A 31 20.84 32.26 7.56
C HIS A 31 20.40 30.94 6.93
N PHE A 32 21.35 30.11 6.49
CA PHE A 32 21.06 28.79 5.92
C PHE A 32 20.28 27.90 6.90
N SER A 33 20.62 27.93 8.19
CA SER A 33 19.94 27.11 9.22
C SER A 33 18.46 27.46 9.40
N THR A 34 18.02 28.66 9.00
CA THR A 34 16.59 29.03 9.06
C THR A 34 15.73 28.26 8.07
N PHE A 35 16.34 27.57 7.10
CA PHE A 35 15.67 26.76 6.07
C PHE A 35 15.76 25.25 6.34
N ASP A 36 16.23 24.82 7.51
CA ASP A 36 16.52 23.41 7.84
C ASP A 36 15.36 22.44 7.58
N ASN A 37 14.12 22.90 7.75
CA ASN A 37 12.92 22.08 7.54
C ASN A 37 12.35 22.17 6.12
N LEU A 38 12.82 23.11 5.30
CA LEU A 38 12.24 23.40 3.99
C LEU A 38 12.96 22.64 2.86
N PRO A 39 12.28 22.30 1.77
CA PRO A 39 12.94 21.78 0.57
C PRO A 39 13.88 22.83 -0.03
N LEU A 40 15.00 22.37 -0.59
CA LEU A 40 15.99 23.22 -1.26
C LEU A 40 15.92 22.99 -2.78
N PHE A 41 16.19 24.04 -3.54
CA PHE A 41 16.08 24.00 -5.00
C PHE A 41 17.31 24.63 -5.67
N THR A 42 17.68 24.10 -6.83
CA THR A 42 18.71 24.67 -7.69
C THR A 42 18.10 25.71 -8.63
N THR A 43 18.90 26.70 -9.01
CA THR A 43 18.53 27.69 -10.04
C THR A 43 19.48 27.63 -11.24
N ASP A 44 19.18 28.39 -12.30
CA ASP A 44 20.09 28.66 -13.43
C ASP A 44 20.99 29.89 -13.20
N ALA A 45 21.22 30.28 -11.94
CA ALA A 45 22.11 31.38 -11.59
C ALA A 45 23.56 31.04 -11.96
N GLU A 46 24.18 31.88 -12.80
CA GLU A 46 25.57 31.76 -13.23
C GLU A 46 26.38 33.02 -12.87
N GLY A 47 27.72 32.91 -12.87
CA GLY A 47 28.62 34.04 -12.66
C GLY A 47 28.62 34.65 -11.25
N LEU A 48 28.07 33.95 -10.26
CA LEU A 48 27.93 34.49 -8.90
C LEU A 48 29.27 34.83 -8.25
N PHE A 49 30.31 34.02 -8.47
CA PHE A 49 31.62 34.26 -7.86
C PHE A 49 32.37 35.43 -8.51
N GLU A 50 32.22 35.61 -9.83
CA GLU A 50 32.75 36.76 -10.55
C GLU A 50 32.13 38.05 -10.02
N VAL A 51 30.80 38.06 -9.86
CA VAL A 51 30.07 39.19 -9.27
C VAL A 51 30.48 39.44 -7.82
N PHE A 52 30.66 38.37 -7.03
CA PHE A 52 31.20 38.50 -5.67
C PHE A 52 32.52 39.26 -5.66
N LEU A 53 33.49 38.86 -6.50
CA LEU A 53 34.80 39.51 -6.57
C LEU A 53 34.74 40.95 -7.10
N GLU A 54 33.93 41.20 -8.14
CA GLU A 54 33.82 42.52 -8.74
C GLU A 54 33.17 43.55 -7.80
N SER A 55 32.28 43.10 -6.93
CA SER A 55 31.62 43.93 -5.91
C SER A 55 32.47 44.21 -4.66
N LEU A 56 33.66 43.62 -4.53
CA LEU A 56 34.61 43.96 -3.46
C LEU A 56 35.53 45.14 -3.83
N PRO A 57 36.08 45.86 -2.84
CA PRO A 57 37.11 46.88 -3.06
C PRO A 57 38.27 46.35 -3.91
N HIS A 58 38.77 47.16 -4.83
CA HIS A 58 39.74 46.74 -5.85
C HIS A 58 41.00 46.11 -5.23
N GLU A 59 41.54 46.69 -4.16
CA GLU A 59 42.70 46.18 -3.43
C GLU A 59 42.47 44.80 -2.77
N ALA A 60 41.23 44.44 -2.44
CA ALA A 60 40.90 43.19 -1.75
C ALA A 60 40.66 42.01 -2.69
N ARG A 61 40.34 42.26 -3.97
CA ARG A 61 39.89 41.21 -4.91
C ARG A 61 40.86 40.05 -5.02
N GLN A 62 42.16 40.33 -5.09
CA GLN A 62 43.21 39.31 -5.19
C GLN A 62 43.21 38.40 -3.95
N HIS A 63 42.96 38.96 -2.76
CA HIS A 63 42.91 38.22 -1.49
C HIS A 63 41.77 37.18 -1.49
N TYR A 64 40.62 37.50 -2.11
CA TYR A 64 39.43 36.67 -2.13
C TYR A 64 39.32 35.69 -3.32
N THR A 65 40.38 35.48 -4.10
CA THR A 65 40.42 34.56 -5.26
C THR A 65 40.45 33.05 -4.89
N CYS A 66 40.01 32.68 -3.69
CA CYS A 66 40.09 31.33 -3.16
C CYS A 66 39.30 30.30 -4.00
N SER A 67 39.93 29.17 -4.35
CA SER A 67 39.30 28.08 -5.08
C SER A 67 38.20 27.36 -4.28
N CYS A 68 38.35 27.24 -2.95
CA CYS A 68 37.35 26.63 -2.07
C CYS A 68 36.07 27.47 -2.03
N CYS A 69 36.19 28.79 -1.83
CA CYS A 69 35.07 29.72 -1.87
C CYS A 69 34.43 29.78 -3.26
N ARG A 70 35.23 29.80 -4.33
CA ARG A 70 34.72 29.72 -5.71
C ARG A 70 33.88 28.47 -5.94
N HIS A 71 34.35 27.30 -5.48
CA HIS A 71 33.59 26.06 -5.59
C HIS A 71 32.27 26.12 -4.81
N PHE A 72 32.29 26.66 -3.59
CA PHE A 72 31.10 26.83 -2.77
C PHE A 72 30.07 27.73 -3.46
N VAL A 73 30.47 28.93 -3.88
CA VAL A 73 29.58 29.90 -4.51
C VAL A 73 28.99 29.36 -5.81
N ASN A 74 29.80 28.76 -6.67
CA ASN A 74 29.33 28.23 -7.95
C ASN A 74 28.39 27.03 -7.80
N ARG A 75 28.55 26.21 -6.76
CA ARG A 75 27.76 25.00 -6.57
C ARG A 75 26.52 25.20 -5.72
N PHE A 76 26.61 26.06 -4.71
CA PHE A 76 25.57 26.21 -3.68
C PHE A 76 25.05 27.64 -3.54
N GLY A 77 25.76 28.64 -4.08
CA GLY A 77 25.34 30.04 -4.01
C GLY A 77 24.03 30.34 -4.73
N GLY A 78 23.65 29.52 -5.72
CA GLY A 78 22.38 29.63 -6.43
C GLY A 78 21.20 28.92 -5.77
N LEU A 79 21.37 28.33 -4.58
CA LEU A 79 20.30 27.59 -3.92
C LEU A 79 19.22 28.52 -3.36
N VAL A 80 17.98 28.04 -3.41
CA VAL A 80 16.80 28.76 -2.95
C VAL A 80 15.82 27.85 -2.22
N SER A 81 14.94 28.47 -1.43
CA SER A 81 13.72 27.87 -0.91
C SER A 81 12.50 28.52 -1.58
N ILE A 82 11.37 27.81 -1.62
CA ILE A 82 10.13 28.24 -2.26
C ILE A 82 9.01 28.27 -1.21
N SER A 83 8.28 29.39 -1.13
CA SER A 83 7.10 29.53 -0.28
C SER A 83 5.85 28.87 -0.90
N GLU A 84 4.78 28.73 -0.13
CA GLU A 84 3.52 28.16 -0.62
C GLU A 84 2.91 28.95 -1.80
N ASP A 85 3.18 30.26 -1.87
CA ASP A 85 2.71 31.15 -2.94
C ASP A 85 3.64 31.14 -4.18
N GLY A 86 4.74 30.37 -4.13
CA GLY A 86 5.72 30.29 -5.22
C GLY A 86 6.77 31.39 -5.21
N GLU A 87 6.89 32.16 -4.13
CA GLU A 87 7.96 33.12 -3.95
C GLU A 87 9.27 32.42 -3.59
N VAL A 88 10.37 32.99 -4.07
CA VAL A 88 11.70 32.39 -3.94
C VAL A 88 12.54 33.21 -2.97
N THR A 89 13.25 32.53 -2.07
CA THR A 89 14.19 33.15 -1.13
C THR A 89 15.57 32.52 -1.27
N SER A 90 16.63 33.33 -1.35
CA SER A 90 18.00 32.84 -1.32
C SER A 90 18.31 32.23 0.04
N VAL A 91 18.85 31.01 0.06
CA VAL A 91 19.21 30.33 1.33
C VAL A 91 20.62 30.65 1.81
N MET A 92 21.43 31.31 0.97
CA MET A 92 22.83 31.65 1.29
C MET A 92 23.03 33.12 1.62
N TRP A 93 22.25 34.01 1.00
CA TRP A 93 22.58 35.45 0.92
C TRP A 93 21.57 36.30 1.69
N ASP A 94 22.02 36.87 2.81
CA ASP A 94 21.27 37.84 3.62
C ASP A 94 22.01 39.19 3.70
N ASP A 95 21.49 40.18 2.99
CA ASP A 95 22.03 41.53 2.90
C ASP A 95 21.74 42.42 4.13
N HIS A 96 20.94 41.96 5.10
CA HIS A 96 20.63 42.77 6.30
C HIS A 96 21.60 42.54 7.45
N ASN A 97 22.07 41.29 7.62
CA ASN A 97 22.96 40.90 8.71
C ASN A 97 24.43 40.74 8.26
N THR A 98 24.72 40.89 6.97
CA THR A 98 26.07 40.79 6.42
C THR A 98 26.94 41.99 6.80
N PRO A 99 28.23 41.81 7.16
CA PRO A 99 29.14 42.92 7.43
C PRO A 99 29.27 43.90 6.24
N ASP A 100 29.42 45.20 6.55
CA ASP A 100 29.46 46.29 5.55
C ASP A 100 30.43 46.04 4.39
N PHE A 101 31.57 45.38 4.66
CA PHE A 101 32.56 45.05 3.64
C PHE A 101 32.01 44.14 2.52
N PHE A 102 31.12 43.20 2.87
CA PHE A 102 30.58 42.20 1.94
C PHE A 102 29.15 42.51 1.47
N VAL A 103 28.47 43.52 2.05
CA VAL A 103 27.04 43.75 1.85
C VAL A 103 26.68 43.97 0.38
N GLU A 104 27.49 44.73 -0.37
CA GLU A 104 27.24 44.99 -1.79
C GLU A 104 27.37 43.71 -2.62
N ALA A 105 28.41 42.90 -2.36
CA ALA A 105 28.60 41.62 -3.03
C ALA A 105 27.45 40.64 -2.76
N VAL A 106 27.00 40.55 -1.50
CA VAL A 106 25.85 39.71 -1.10
C VAL A 106 24.57 40.19 -1.77
N LYS A 107 24.32 41.51 -1.80
CA LYS A 107 23.15 42.09 -2.44
C LYS A 107 23.12 41.80 -3.94
N MET A 108 24.24 41.94 -4.63
CA MET A 108 24.34 41.67 -6.07
C MET A 108 24.14 40.18 -6.39
N MET A 109 24.78 39.28 -5.63
CA MET A 109 24.54 37.84 -5.77
C MET A 109 23.08 37.48 -5.50
N LYS A 110 22.51 37.98 -4.40
CA LYS A 110 21.10 37.76 -4.02
C LYS A 110 20.16 38.18 -5.14
N GLN A 111 20.38 39.33 -5.76
CA GLN A 111 19.57 39.80 -6.90
C GLN A 111 19.61 38.86 -8.11
N ILE A 112 20.78 38.31 -8.44
CA ILE A 112 20.92 37.35 -9.55
C ILE A 112 20.13 36.07 -9.22
N VAL A 113 20.33 35.51 -8.03
CA VAL A 113 19.64 34.31 -7.57
C VAL A 113 18.12 34.48 -7.61
N LEU A 114 17.60 35.58 -7.08
CA LEU A 114 16.15 35.86 -7.07
C LEU A 114 15.57 36.12 -8.47
N LYS A 115 16.40 36.47 -9.47
CA LYS A 115 15.99 36.61 -10.88
C LYS A 115 16.12 35.30 -11.69
N SER A 116 16.81 34.30 -11.16
CA SER A 116 17.14 33.03 -11.84
C SER A 116 16.02 31.99 -11.72
N ARG A 117 15.73 31.25 -12.78
CA ARG A 117 14.68 30.21 -12.80
C ARG A 117 15.08 29.02 -11.94
N VAL A 118 14.09 28.42 -11.27
CA VAL A 118 14.30 27.15 -10.56
C VAL A 118 14.42 26.02 -11.57
N THR A 119 15.45 25.19 -11.41
CA THR A 119 15.83 24.13 -12.35
C THR A 119 15.70 22.72 -11.79
N GLY A 120 15.47 22.57 -10.48
CA GLY A 120 15.29 21.27 -9.86
C GLY A 120 15.33 21.29 -8.34
N VAL A 121 14.96 20.15 -7.76
CA VAL A 121 15.11 19.88 -6.31
C VAL A 121 16.58 19.59 -6.02
N PHE A 122 17.12 20.21 -4.96
CA PHE A 122 18.48 19.97 -4.49
C PHE A 122 18.50 18.88 -3.42
N ILE A 123 19.34 17.86 -3.64
CA ILE A 123 19.53 16.73 -2.73
C ILE A 123 21.03 16.46 -2.63
N SER A 124 21.55 16.28 -1.41
CA SER A 124 22.97 16.03 -1.16
C SER A 124 23.17 14.81 -0.25
N SER A 125 24.15 13.98 -0.57
CA SER A 125 24.69 12.96 0.33
C SER A 125 25.75 13.51 1.28
N ASP A 126 26.30 14.69 0.99
CA ASP A 126 27.31 15.34 1.79
C ASP A 126 26.62 16.20 2.87
N ARG A 127 26.95 15.96 4.14
CA ARG A 127 26.44 16.74 5.27
C ARG A 127 26.99 18.16 5.27
N VAL A 128 28.25 18.34 4.90
CA VAL A 128 28.90 19.64 4.82
C VAL A 128 28.95 20.05 3.36
N LEU A 129 28.35 21.21 3.04
CA LEU A 129 28.41 21.80 1.71
C LEU A 129 29.53 22.83 1.68
N GLY A 130 30.55 22.57 0.88
CA GLY A 130 31.79 23.36 0.84
C GLY A 130 32.92 22.71 1.64
N GLN A 131 34.03 23.43 1.79
CA GLN A 131 35.23 22.95 2.49
C GLN A 131 35.56 23.90 3.63
N PRO A 132 35.09 23.66 4.87
CA PRO A 132 35.12 24.65 5.96
C PRO A 132 36.52 25.14 6.31
N HIS A 133 37.52 24.26 6.25
CA HIS A 133 38.91 24.60 6.55
C HIS A 133 39.86 23.97 5.53
N SER A 134 40.78 24.77 4.99
CA SER A 134 41.80 24.32 4.04
C SER A 134 42.97 25.30 4.00
N GLY A 135 44.20 24.79 4.00
CA GLY A 135 45.40 25.63 3.89
C GLY A 135 45.61 26.60 5.06
N GLY A 136 45.03 26.33 6.23
CA GLY A 136 45.09 27.21 7.41
C GLY A 136 44.06 28.35 7.41
N TRP A 137 43.14 28.37 6.45
CA TRP A 137 42.09 29.39 6.32
C TRP A 137 40.71 28.75 6.39
N ASP A 138 39.76 29.54 6.90
CA ASP A 138 38.35 29.17 6.91
C ASP A 138 37.66 29.62 5.63
N HIS A 139 36.79 28.78 5.07
CA HIS A 139 36.10 29.04 3.81
C HIS A 139 34.58 28.94 3.96
N MET A 140 33.88 29.56 3.02
CA MET A 140 32.42 29.50 2.95
C MET A 140 31.96 28.03 2.94
N SER A 141 31.09 27.70 3.88
CA SER A 141 30.52 26.38 4.04
C SER A 141 29.27 26.44 4.89
N VAL A 142 28.37 25.47 4.68
CA VAL A 142 27.17 25.27 5.50
C VAL A 142 27.00 23.80 5.83
N THR A 143 26.21 23.50 6.87
CA THR A 143 25.96 22.13 7.30
C THR A 143 24.47 21.82 7.15
N LEU A 144 24.15 20.73 6.45
CA LEU A 144 22.79 20.22 6.36
C LEU A 144 22.39 19.52 7.68
N PRO A 145 21.11 19.63 8.08
CA PRO A 145 20.53 18.79 9.11
C PRO A 145 20.71 17.31 8.78
N THR A 146 20.90 16.48 9.80
CA THR A 146 21.14 15.04 9.63
C THR A 146 20.03 14.37 8.83
N GLN A 147 18.77 14.82 8.98
CA GLN A 147 17.59 14.30 8.28
C GLN A 147 17.55 14.68 6.79
N LYS A 148 18.23 15.77 6.38
CA LYS A 148 18.31 16.23 4.98
C LYS A 148 19.47 15.59 4.21
N VAL A 149 20.36 14.88 4.90
CA VAL A 149 21.44 14.13 4.25
C VAL A 149 20.85 12.90 3.60
N TYR A 150 20.87 12.86 2.27
CA TYR A 150 20.33 11.75 1.52
C TYR A 150 21.17 10.48 1.71
N ARG A 151 20.50 9.42 2.16
CA ARG A 151 21.07 8.10 2.38
C ARG A 151 20.18 7.08 1.68
N SER A 152 20.66 6.52 0.57
CA SER A 152 20.03 5.35 -0.05
C SER A 152 21.10 4.37 -0.49
N GLY A 153 20.84 3.08 -0.27
CA GLY A 153 21.64 2.01 -0.85
C GLY A 153 21.39 1.88 -2.34
N VAL A 154 20.20 2.25 -2.86
CA VAL A 154 19.82 1.94 -4.25
C VAL A 154 20.28 3.02 -5.22
N LYS A 155 19.88 4.27 -4.98
CA LYS A 155 20.11 5.40 -5.88
C LYS A 155 21.08 6.40 -5.27
N THR A 156 21.82 7.10 -6.12
CA THR A 156 22.64 8.25 -5.72
C THR A 156 21.78 9.52 -5.63
N ALA A 157 22.19 10.50 -4.83
CA ALA A 157 21.50 11.80 -4.77
C ALA A 157 21.33 12.43 -6.16
N ARG A 158 22.31 12.24 -7.05
CA ARG A 158 22.26 12.73 -8.44
C ARG A 158 21.17 12.06 -9.27
N GLN A 159 20.97 10.75 -9.10
CA GLN A 159 19.90 10.01 -9.77
C GLN A 159 18.53 10.48 -9.28
N VAL A 160 18.35 10.67 -7.97
CA VAL A 160 17.08 11.17 -7.42
C VAL A 160 16.79 12.59 -7.90
N MET A 161 17.78 13.49 -7.93
CA MET A 161 17.58 14.82 -8.51
C MET A 161 17.18 14.75 -10.00
N ALA A 162 17.69 13.78 -10.76
CA ALA A 162 17.28 13.58 -12.15
C ALA A 162 15.83 13.07 -12.25
N GLU A 163 15.43 12.12 -11.40
CA GLU A 163 14.04 11.64 -11.30
C GLU A 163 13.09 12.76 -10.94
N LYS A 164 13.44 13.63 -9.97
CA LYS A 164 12.63 14.79 -9.63
C LYS A 164 12.46 15.77 -10.80
N ARG A 165 13.44 15.89 -11.71
CA ARG A 165 13.25 16.68 -12.94
C ARG A 165 12.29 16.03 -13.92
N GLU A 166 12.31 14.70 -14.01
CA GLU A 166 11.36 13.97 -14.83
C GLU A 166 9.95 14.03 -14.24
N ASP A 167 9.81 13.88 -12.92
CA ASP A 167 8.55 14.05 -12.18
C ASP A 167 7.92 15.41 -12.48
N PHE A 168 8.71 16.49 -12.49
CA PHE A 168 8.25 17.82 -12.86
C PHE A 168 7.70 17.87 -14.30
N ARG A 169 8.42 17.26 -15.25
CA ARG A 169 7.96 17.18 -16.65
C ARG A 169 6.65 16.41 -16.78
N ILE A 170 6.54 15.26 -16.13
CA ILE A 170 5.34 14.41 -16.17
C ILE A 170 4.16 15.12 -15.52
N LEU A 171 4.38 15.76 -14.36
CA LEU A 171 3.33 16.47 -13.64
C LEU A 171 2.80 17.67 -14.44
N ILE A 172 3.68 18.48 -15.03
CA ILE A 172 3.26 19.58 -15.92
C ILE A 172 2.45 19.06 -17.11
N ALA A 173 2.89 17.97 -17.75
CA ALA A 173 2.14 17.37 -18.86
C ALA A 173 0.73 16.93 -18.42
N GLY A 174 0.61 16.29 -17.26
CA GLY A 174 -0.68 15.91 -16.68
C GLY A 174 -1.58 17.11 -16.38
N LEU A 175 -1.03 18.19 -15.78
CA LEU A 175 -1.77 19.43 -15.49
C LEU A 175 -2.22 20.19 -16.74
N MET A 176 -1.55 19.98 -17.88
CA MET A 176 -1.95 20.57 -19.16
C MET A 176 -3.00 19.72 -19.89
N GLU A 177 -2.91 18.40 -19.76
CA GLU A 177 -3.80 17.43 -20.42
C GLU A 177 -5.17 17.36 -19.73
N TYR A 178 -5.19 17.35 -18.39
CA TYR A 178 -6.40 17.17 -17.60
C TYR A 178 -6.92 18.51 -17.06
N SER A 179 -8.16 18.86 -17.40
CA SER A 179 -8.78 20.10 -16.90
C SER A 179 -9.20 19.99 -15.43
N LEU A 180 -9.25 21.12 -14.71
CA LEU A 180 -9.74 21.17 -13.32
C LEU A 180 -11.16 20.58 -13.19
N ASN A 181 -12.05 20.82 -14.17
CA ASN A 181 -13.40 20.25 -14.16
C ASN A 181 -13.39 18.70 -14.20
N ALA A 182 -12.56 18.10 -15.05
CA ALA A 182 -12.44 16.63 -15.09
C ALA A 182 -11.90 16.08 -13.75
N ILE A 183 -10.97 16.80 -13.13
CA ILE A 183 -10.42 16.45 -11.81
C ILE A 183 -11.49 16.58 -10.72
N ASP A 184 -12.29 17.65 -10.72
CA ASP A 184 -13.39 17.85 -9.76
C ASP A 184 -14.43 16.72 -9.86
N GLN A 185 -14.77 16.31 -11.09
CA GLN A 185 -15.64 15.16 -11.32
C GLN A 185 -15.02 13.87 -10.79
N ALA A 186 -13.72 13.63 -11.04
CA ALA A 186 -13.02 12.46 -10.52
C ALA A 186 -13.00 12.43 -8.98
N VAL A 187 -12.72 13.57 -8.33
CA VAL A 187 -12.77 13.69 -6.87
C VAL A 187 -14.18 13.38 -6.36
N THR A 188 -15.22 13.95 -6.98
CA THR A 188 -16.62 13.70 -6.61
C THR A 188 -16.99 12.22 -6.73
N LEU A 189 -16.60 11.56 -7.83
CA LEU A 189 -16.82 10.13 -8.03
C LEU A 189 -16.10 9.29 -6.96
N LEU A 190 -14.84 9.61 -6.65
CA LEU A 190 -14.03 8.87 -5.68
C LEU A 190 -14.53 9.09 -4.23
N GLU A 191 -14.95 10.30 -3.88
CA GLU A 191 -15.52 10.65 -2.56
C GLU A 191 -16.91 10.05 -2.34
N SER A 192 -17.66 9.79 -3.41
CA SER A 192 -18.96 9.11 -3.30
C SER A 192 -18.84 7.64 -2.88
N GLU A 193 -17.61 7.09 -2.79
CA GLU A 193 -17.31 5.68 -2.49
C GLU A 193 -18.03 4.68 -3.41
N SER A 194 -18.53 5.15 -4.57
CA SER A 194 -19.24 4.34 -5.55
C SER A 194 -18.32 3.52 -6.46
N LEU A 195 -17.02 3.83 -6.46
CA LEU A 195 -15.98 3.10 -7.18
C LEU A 195 -15.23 2.16 -6.24
N TYR A 196 -15.04 0.91 -6.67
CA TYR A 196 -14.30 -0.11 -5.90
C TYR A 196 -12.87 0.35 -5.56
N ARG A 197 -12.53 0.41 -4.25
CA ARG A 197 -11.22 0.86 -3.73
C ARG A 197 -10.85 2.29 -4.15
N SER A 198 -11.83 3.20 -4.12
CA SER A 198 -11.63 4.61 -4.47
C SER A 198 -10.60 5.31 -3.56
N ASP A 199 -10.48 4.89 -2.30
CA ASP A 199 -9.53 5.37 -1.30
C ASP A 199 -8.07 5.37 -1.80
N LYS A 200 -7.70 4.37 -2.62
CA LYS A 200 -6.35 4.20 -3.19
C LYS A 200 -5.97 5.30 -4.17
N VAL A 201 -6.95 5.91 -4.82
CA VAL A 201 -6.75 6.88 -5.90
C VAL A 201 -7.12 8.30 -5.45
N LEU A 202 -8.02 8.43 -4.47
CA LEU A 202 -8.52 9.71 -3.96
C LEU A 202 -7.41 10.68 -3.54
N GLY A 203 -6.35 10.19 -2.88
CA GLY A 203 -5.22 11.03 -2.48
C GLY A 203 -4.52 11.70 -3.66
N VAL A 204 -4.33 10.99 -4.76
CA VAL A 204 -3.70 11.54 -5.98
C VAL A 204 -4.62 12.55 -6.65
N ALA A 205 -5.93 12.28 -6.69
CA ALA A 205 -6.92 13.19 -7.26
C ALA A 205 -6.96 14.53 -6.50
N LYS A 206 -6.99 14.49 -5.16
CA LYS A 206 -6.96 15.69 -4.31
C LYS A 206 -5.67 16.48 -4.46
N PHE A 207 -4.52 15.79 -4.48
CA PHE A 207 -3.22 16.42 -4.74
C PHE A 207 -3.22 17.20 -6.07
N LEU A 208 -3.76 16.61 -7.14
CA LEU A 208 -3.85 17.28 -8.45
C LEU A 208 -4.84 18.45 -8.45
N GLN A 209 -5.98 18.30 -7.78
CA GLN A 209 -6.99 19.34 -7.64
C GLN A 209 -6.41 20.57 -6.92
N GLU A 210 -5.80 20.37 -5.76
CA GLU A 210 -5.18 21.44 -4.97
C GLU A 210 -4.08 22.16 -5.76
N LEU A 211 -3.25 21.39 -6.48
CA LEU A 211 -2.19 21.95 -7.32
C LEU A 211 -2.75 22.78 -8.49
N HIS A 212 -3.82 22.32 -9.14
CA HIS A 212 -4.50 23.10 -10.18
C HIS A 212 -5.02 24.43 -9.65
N ILE A 213 -5.72 24.40 -8.52
CA ILE A 213 -6.31 25.59 -7.89
C ILE A 213 -5.21 26.59 -7.54
N LYS A 214 -4.14 26.13 -6.88
CA LYS A 214 -2.99 26.99 -6.54
C LYS A 214 -2.37 27.64 -7.79
N ARG A 215 -2.09 26.86 -8.83
CA ARG A 215 -1.49 27.38 -10.07
C ARG A 215 -2.41 28.36 -10.80
N GLN A 216 -3.72 28.11 -10.86
CA GLN A 216 -4.67 29.02 -11.51
C GLN A 216 -4.84 30.34 -10.76
N ASN A 217 -4.77 30.32 -9.43
CA ASN A 217 -4.83 31.53 -8.60
C ASN A 217 -3.54 32.37 -8.67
N THR A 218 -2.42 31.74 -9.03
CA THR A 218 -1.14 32.44 -9.21
C THR A 218 -1.00 33.02 -10.61
N ARG A 219 -0.94 34.35 -10.73
CA ARG A 219 -0.86 35.04 -12.03
C ARG A 219 0.48 34.91 -12.74
N ASN A 220 1.57 34.80 -11.99
CA ASN A 220 2.93 34.78 -12.53
C ASN A 220 3.32 33.36 -12.93
N SER A 221 3.58 33.12 -14.21
CA SER A 221 4.02 31.81 -14.74
C SER A 221 5.27 31.27 -14.02
N ARG A 222 6.21 32.13 -13.62
CA ARG A 222 7.39 31.69 -12.86
C ARG A 222 7.02 31.18 -11.47
N ALA A 223 6.08 31.85 -10.80
CA ALA A 223 5.58 31.40 -9.51
C ALA A 223 4.74 30.11 -9.64
N GLN A 224 4.00 29.93 -10.74
CA GLN A 224 3.30 28.67 -11.04
C GLN A 224 4.29 27.50 -11.20
N ASP A 225 5.41 27.71 -11.88
CA ASP A 225 6.47 26.70 -12.01
C ASP A 225 7.11 26.40 -10.66
N ASN A 226 7.38 27.42 -9.85
CA ASN A 226 7.91 27.26 -8.50
C ASN A 226 6.97 26.44 -7.59
N ILE A 227 5.67 26.72 -7.62
CA ILE A 227 4.64 25.93 -6.91
C ILE A 227 4.67 24.47 -7.37
N THR A 228 4.88 24.23 -8.66
CA THR A 228 4.97 22.88 -9.20
C THR A 228 6.25 22.16 -8.74
N TRP A 229 7.40 22.86 -8.69
CA TRP A 229 8.63 22.33 -8.09
C TRP A 229 8.46 22.00 -6.61
N LEU A 230 7.80 22.87 -5.86
CA LEU A 230 7.48 22.63 -4.47
C LEU A 230 6.62 21.37 -4.31
N ALA A 231 5.58 21.21 -5.13
CA ALA A 231 4.74 20.02 -5.15
C ALA A 231 5.56 18.76 -5.48
N VAL A 232 6.47 18.80 -6.45
CA VAL A 232 7.36 17.66 -6.79
C VAL A 232 8.28 17.27 -5.63
N ALA A 233 8.77 18.26 -4.88
CA ALA A 233 9.65 18.02 -3.74
C ALA A 233 8.92 17.36 -2.56
N THR A 234 7.61 17.61 -2.40
CA THR A 234 6.81 17.14 -1.27
C THR A 234 5.80 16.03 -1.63
N ALA A 235 5.61 15.74 -2.91
CA ALA A 235 4.66 14.73 -3.38
C ALA A 235 4.99 13.33 -2.85
N PRO A 236 3.98 12.57 -2.38
CA PRO A 236 4.13 11.15 -2.10
C PRO A 236 4.52 10.35 -3.36
N ASP A 237 5.12 9.19 -3.14
CA ASP A 237 5.64 8.34 -4.22
C ASP A 237 4.55 7.94 -5.23
N GLY A 238 4.78 8.28 -6.50
CA GLY A 238 3.84 7.95 -7.57
C GLY A 238 2.86 9.07 -7.92
N PHE A 239 2.70 10.10 -7.09
CA PHE A 239 1.67 11.13 -7.28
C PHE A 239 1.95 12.03 -8.50
N CYS A 240 3.20 12.17 -8.90
CA CYS A 240 3.58 12.91 -10.10
C CYS A 240 3.26 12.15 -11.41
N HIS A 241 3.05 10.83 -11.36
CA HIS A 241 2.87 9.97 -12.53
C HIS A 241 1.40 9.84 -12.99
N VAL A 242 0.73 10.99 -13.12
CA VAL A 242 -0.73 11.10 -13.35
C VAL A 242 -1.22 10.15 -14.44
N LYS A 243 -0.73 10.33 -15.67
CA LYS A 243 -1.20 9.61 -16.86
C LYS A 243 -1.00 8.10 -16.80
N SER A 244 0.14 7.66 -16.28
CA SER A 244 0.48 6.23 -16.19
C SER A 244 -0.13 5.52 -14.98
N SER A 245 -0.80 6.25 -14.11
CA SER A 245 -1.43 5.72 -12.90
C SER A 245 -2.95 5.56 -13.09
N MET A 246 -3.64 4.98 -12.09
CA MET A 246 -5.08 4.79 -12.21
C MET A 246 -5.87 6.10 -12.32
N ILE A 247 -5.40 7.19 -11.70
CA ILE A 247 -6.10 8.46 -11.83
C ILE A 247 -6.14 8.94 -13.29
N GLY A 248 -5.07 8.70 -14.07
CA GLY A 248 -5.05 9.02 -15.50
C GLY A 248 -6.12 8.27 -16.28
N THR A 249 -6.29 6.96 -16.04
CA THR A 249 -7.37 6.19 -16.68
C THR A 249 -8.75 6.70 -16.31
N LEU A 250 -8.98 7.01 -15.03
CA LEU A 250 -10.27 7.55 -14.59
C LEU A 250 -10.56 8.91 -15.26
N LEU A 251 -9.56 9.79 -15.35
CA LEU A 251 -9.68 11.09 -16.00
C LEU A 251 -9.94 10.95 -17.51
N ASP A 252 -9.25 10.02 -18.19
CA ASP A 252 -9.49 9.71 -19.60
C ASP A 252 -10.94 9.22 -19.80
N ASP A 253 -11.42 8.32 -18.95
CA ASP A 253 -12.76 7.75 -19.04
C ASP A 253 -13.85 8.85 -18.79
N ILE A 254 -13.61 9.80 -17.88
CA ILE A 254 -14.46 10.99 -17.65
C ILE A 254 -14.45 11.92 -18.86
N ILE A 255 -13.28 12.25 -19.41
CA ILE A 255 -13.14 13.14 -20.56
C ILE A 255 -13.80 12.55 -21.81
N ASN A 256 -13.73 11.23 -21.99
CA ASN A 256 -14.40 10.53 -23.07
C ASN A 256 -15.93 10.43 -22.89
N GLY A 257 -16.48 10.93 -21.78
CA GLY A 257 -17.93 10.97 -21.53
C GLY A 257 -18.55 9.59 -21.35
N LEU A 258 -17.79 8.62 -20.82
CA LEU A 258 -18.28 7.27 -20.59
C LEU A 258 -19.34 7.26 -19.48
N SER A 259 -20.30 6.32 -19.54
CA SER A 259 -21.31 6.17 -18.50
C SER A 259 -20.70 5.70 -17.19
N PHE A 260 -21.33 6.04 -16.07
CA PHE A 260 -20.89 5.61 -14.73
C PHE A 260 -20.68 4.09 -14.65
N ASP A 261 -21.62 3.29 -15.17
CA ASP A 261 -21.51 1.83 -15.15
C ASP A 261 -20.24 1.33 -15.86
N TYR A 262 -19.87 1.97 -16.98
CA TYR A 262 -18.70 1.60 -17.75
C TYR A 262 -17.40 2.03 -17.06
N ILE A 263 -17.39 3.23 -16.45
CA ILE A 263 -16.28 3.73 -15.63
C ILE A 263 -16.07 2.81 -14.44
N SER A 264 -17.12 2.50 -13.68
CA SER A 264 -17.07 1.63 -12.50
C SER A 264 -16.50 0.25 -12.84
N ARG A 265 -16.97 -0.36 -13.95
CA ARG A 265 -16.49 -1.65 -14.42
C ARG A 265 -15.00 -1.61 -14.78
N ARG A 266 -14.55 -0.65 -15.60
CA ARG A 266 -13.13 -0.51 -16.00
C ARG A 266 -12.21 -0.17 -14.83
N PHE A 267 -12.71 0.65 -13.90
CA PHE A 267 -11.99 0.98 -12.68
C PHE A 267 -11.79 -0.27 -11.82
N ALA A 268 -12.84 -1.06 -11.60
CA ALA A 268 -12.78 -2.33 -10.88
C ALA A 268 -11.86 -3.35 -11.57
N GLU A 269 -11.90 -3.47 -12.90
CA GLU A 269 -10.99 -4.34 -13.69
C GLU A 269 -9.51 -4.02 -13.41
N LYS A 270 -9.15 -2.73 -13.42
CA LYS A 270 -7.76 -2.30 -13.21
C LYS A 270 -7.33 -2.31 -11.74
N MET A 271 -8.27 -2.10 -10.82
CA MET A 271 -8.04 -2.11 -9.37
C MET A 271 -8.17 -3.50 -8.74
N ASN A 272 -8.52 -4.51 -9.53
CA ASN A 272 -8.65 -5.90 -9.08
C ASN A 272 -7.34 -6.36 -8.41
N PRO A 273 -7.37 -6.90 -7.18
CA PRO A 273 -6.19 -7.35 -6.45
C PRO A 273 -5.34 -8.41 -7.19
N SER A 274 -5.93 -9.16 -8.12
CA SER A 274 -5.22 -10.16 -8.94
C SER A 274 -4.40 -9.52 -10.08
N ASN A 275 -4.74 -8.29 -10.49
CA ASN A 275 -4.11 -7.57 -11.60
C ASN A 275 -3.30 -6.34 -11.14
N TYR A 276 -3.78 -5.63 -10.12
CA TYR A 276 -3.17 -4.41 -9.62
C TYR A 276 -1.81 -4.71 -9.01
N MET A 277 -0.76 -4.06 -9.54
CA MET A 277 0.65 -4.26 -9.17
C MET A 277 1.22 -5.69 -9.29
N ARG A 278 0.44 -6.66 -9.80
CA ARG A 278 0.86 -8.07 -9.94
C ARG A 278 1.62 -8.39 -11.23
N ALA A 279 2.57 -9.31 -11.10
CA ALA A 279 3.36 -9.84 -12.20
C ALA A 279 2.58 -10.93 -12.95
N GLN A 280 2.15 -10.62 -14.17
CA GLN A 280 1.45 -11.56 -15.07
C GLN A 280 2.36 -12.69 -15.62
N VAL A 281 3.69 -12.54 -15.49
CA VAL A 281 4.68 -13.48 -16.02
C VAL A 281 5.83 -13.62 -15.02
N ALA A 282 6.32 -14.85 -14.83
CA ALA A 282 7.46 -15.17 -13.98
C ALA A 282 8.72 -14.33 -14.34
N PRO A 283 9.57 -14.00 -13.35
CA PRO A 283 10.77 -13.22 -13.59
C PRO A 283 11.78 -13.96 -14.49
N SER A 284 12.43 -13.22 -15.40
CA SER A 284 13.54 -13.75 -16.20
C SER A 284 14.80 -13.92 -15.34
N GLN A 285 15.80 -14.67 -15.83
CA GLN A 285 17.08 -14.83 -15.12
C GLN A 285 17.78 -13.48 -14.88
N GLY A 286 17.68 -12.54 -15.82
CA GLY A 286 18.21 -11.18 -15.64
C GLY A 286 17.51 -10.42 -14.52
N ASN A 287 16.19 -10.54 -14.40
CA ASN A 287 15.42 -9.92 -13.32
C ASN A 287 15.78 -10.50 -11.94
N ILE A 288 16.11 -11.79 -11.87
CA ILE A 288 16.56 -12.44 -10.63
C ILE A 288 17.92 -11.88 -10.21
N GLN A 289 18.91 -11.85 -11.12
CA GLN A 289 20.24 -11.29 -10.83
C GLN A 289 20.19 -9.81 -10.41
N GLN A 290 19.31 -9.03 -11.04
CA GLN A 290 19.10 -7.64 -10.66
C GLN A 290 18.49 -7.52 -9.26
N ALA A 291 17.51 -8.37 -8.95
CA ALA A 291 16.91 -8.42 -7.62
C ALA A 291 17.91 -8.79 -6.53
N GLU A 292 18.77 -9.78 -6.77
CA GLU A 292 19.85 -10.16 -5.84
C GLU A 292 20.78 -8.97 -5.54
N LYS A 293 21.20 -8.23 -6.57
CA LYS A 293 22.05 -7.04 -6.39
C LYS A 293 21.35 -5.95 -5.57
N ILE A 294 20.07 -5.70 -5.81
CA ILE A 294 19.30 -4.68 -5.07
C ILE A 294 19.13 -5.12 -3.62
N VAL A 295 18.79 -6.39 -3.38
CA VAL A 295 18.62 -6.96 -2.04
C VAL A 295 19.92 -6.89 -1.23
N GLU A 296 21.06 -7.25 -1.84
CA GLU A 296 22.39 -7.18 -1.23
C GLU A 296 22.75 -5.72 -0.90
N LYS A 297 22.60 -4.82 -1.87
CA LYS A 297 22.96 -3.40 -1.73
C LYS A 297 22.12 -2.67 -0.68
N MET A 298 20.86 -3.07 -0.51
CA MET A 298 19.97 -2.53 0.52
C MET A 298 20.11 -3.23 1.89
N GLY A 299 20.74 -4.41 1.94
CA GLY A 299 20.83 -5.23 3.15
C GLY A 299 19.49 -5.77 3.64
N ILE A 300 18.53 -6.01 2.73
CA ILE A 300 17.15 -6.41 3.07
C ILE A 300 16.88 -7.91 3.00
N ALA A 301 17.91 -8.75 2.84
CA ALA A 301 17.75 -10.20 2.68
C ALA A 301 16.97 -10.82 3.86
N ASN A 302 17.29 -10.41 5.09
CA ASN A 302 16.59 -10.86 6.29
C ASN A 302 15.18 -10.26 6.43
N SER A 303 14.92 -9.11 5.80
CA SER A 303 13.60 -8.45 5.81
C SER A 303 12.56 -9.22 5.02
N LEU A 304 12.99 -10.03 4.04
CA LEU A 304 12.10 -10.84 3.21
C LEU A 304 11.59 -12.10 3.94
N LYS A 305 12.29 -12.58 4.96
CA LYS A 305 11.85 -13.73 5.75
C LYS A 305 10.74 -13.31 6.70
N ARG A 306 9.64 -14.05 6.67
CA ARG A 306 8.42 -13.74 7.41
C ARG A 306 8.08 -14.88 8.34
N ARG A 307 7.58 -14.53 9.53
CA ARG A 307 7.01 -15.45 10.50
C ARG A 307 5.64 -14.99 10.95
N TYR A 308 4.86 -15.89 11.54
CA TYR A 308 3.60 -15.50 12.19
C TYR A 308 3.88 -14.57 13.38
N ALA A 309 3.06 -13.54 13.52
CA ALA A 309 3.09 -12.69 14.70
C ALA A 309 2.40 -13.39 15.88
N ILE A 310 2.87 -13.07 17.08
CA ILE A 310 2.21 -13.50 18.32
C ILE A 310 1.38 -12.37 18.92
N PHE A 311 0.36 -12.74 19.69
CA PHE A 311 -0.60 -11.79 20.25
C PHE A 311 0.05 -10.71 21.13
N GLU A 312 1.13 -11.06 21.83
CA GLU A 312 1.89 -10.18 22.72
C GLU A 312 2.71 -9.12 21.98
N GLU A 313 2.96 -9.31 20.67
CA GLU A 313 3.71 -8.37 19.84
C GLU A 313 2.85 -7.23 19.28
N ILE A 314 1.53 -7.33 19.42
CA ILE A 314 0.61 -6.31 18.91
C ILE A 314 0.70 -5.05 19.78
N PRO A 315 1.14 -3.90 19.24
CA PRO A 315 1.47 -2.73 20.05
C PRO A 315 0.23 -1.98 20.57
N HIS A 316 -0.87 -2.04 19.82
CA HIS A 316 -2.08 -1.26 20.10
C HIS A 316 -3.34 -2.11 19.96
N PHE A 317 -4.21 -2.03 20.97
CA PHE A 317 -5.51 -2.68 20.97
C PHE A 317 -6.61 -1.64 21.17
N LEU A 318 -7.66 -1.72 20.35
CA LEU A 318 -8.93 -1.02 20.58
C LEU A 318 -9.71 -1.66 21.74
N TRP A 319 -9.52 -2.97 21.93
CA TRP A 319 -10.06 -3.73 23.06
C TRP A 319 -9.20 -4.97 23.32
N LYS A 320 -9.07 -5.36 24.58
CA LYS A 320 -8.35 -6.57 25.01
C LYS A 320 -9.15 -7.26 26.11
N SER A 321 -9.26 -8.58 26.05
CA SER A 321 -9.98 -9.34 27.07
C SER A 321 -9.26 -9.23 28.43
N ASN A 322 -10.01 -8.90 29.48
CA ASN A 322 -9.49 -8.69 30.84
C ASN A 322 -9.21 -9.99 31.62
N LYS A 323 -9.32 -11.17 31.00
CA LYS A 323 -8.94 -12.41 31.67
C LYS A 323 -7.42 -12.56 31.66
N SER A 324 -6.81 -12.14 32.76
CA SER A 324 -5.51 -12.63 33.18
C SER A 324 -5.48 -14.16 33.07
N GLU A 325 -4.37 -14.68 32.55
CA GLU A 325 -4.02 -16.10 32.65
C GLU A 325 -4.01 -16.48 34.13
N GLN A 326 -5.13 -16.99 34.65
CA GLN A 326 -5.09 -17.79 35.85
C GLN A 326 -4.34 -19.06 35.49
N LYS A 327 -3.03 -19.06 35.77
CA LYS A 327 -2.25 -20.28 35.96
C LYS A 327 -3.10 -21.20 36.81
N SER A 328 -3.59 -22.28 36.23
CA SER A 328 -4.28 -23.35 36.96
C SER A 328 -3.32 -23.83 38.04
N SER A 329 -3.54 -23.40 39.28
CA SER A 329 -2.89 -24.01 40.43
C SER A 329 -3.38 -25.46 40.45
N LYS A 330 -2.47 -26.40 40.17
CA LYS A 330 -2.73 -27.82 40.39
C LYS A 330 -3.02 -28.01 41.88
N THR A 331 -4.29 -28.11 42.24
CA THR A 331 -4.69 -28.65 43.53
C THR A 331 -4.61 -30.18 43.44
N ASN A 332 -3.52 -30.74 43.97
CA ASN A 332 -3.33 -32.19 44.14
C ASN A 332 -4.27 -32.71 45.25
N GLY A 333 -5.55 -32.91 44.92
CA GLY A 333 -6.52 -33.58 45.78
C GLY A 333 -6.89 -34.96 45.24
N VAL A 334 -6.90 -35.97 46.11
CA VAL A 334 -7.15 -37.40 45.85
C VAL A 334 -8.53 -37.71 45.20
N PHE A 335 -9.42 -36.72 45.08
CA PHE A 335 -10.77 -36.86 44.53
C PHE A 335 -11.03 -36.04 43.25
N SER A 336 -9.98 -35.61 42.53
CA SER A 336 -10.11 -34.83 41.28
C SER A 336 -10.80 -35.56 40.12
N ASN A 337 -11.09 -36.87 40.26
CA ASN A 337 -11.77 -37.68 39.26
C ASN A 337 -13.27 -37.90 39.54
N ILE A 338 -13.86 -37.21 40.52
CA ILE A 338 -15.30 -37.29 40.79
C ILE A 338 -15.99 -36.08 40.15
N ILE A 339 -16.72 -36.32 39.06
CA ILE A 339 -17.59 -35.33 38.41
C ILE A 339 -18.87 -35.22 39.24
N PRO A 340 -19.19 -34.09 39.89
CA PRO A 340 -20.46 -33.90 40.55
C PRO A 340 -21.58 -33.80 39.50
N LYS A 341 -22.71 -34.45 39.78
CA LYS A 341 -23.91 -34.45 38.94
C LYS A 341 -24.41 -33.02 38.72
N ASP A 342 -24.58 -32.62 37.46
CA ASP A 342 -25.10 -31.30 37.07
C ASP A 342 -26.40 -30.99 37.82
N LYS A 343 -26.39 -29.89 38.58
CA LYS A 343 -27.61 -29.22 39.01
C LYS A 343 -27.93 -28.17 37.96
N ASP A 344 -29.04 -28.38 37.27
CA ASP A 344 -29.76 -27.37 36.50
C ASP A 344 -29.88 -26.06 37.29
N ALA A 345 -29.00 -25.11 36.99
CA ALA A 345 -29.14 -23.73 37.43
C ALA A 345 -29.69 -22.93 36.25
N LYS A 346 -31.02 -22.84 36.19
CA LYS A 346 -31.73 -21.84 35.38
C LYS A 346 -31.24 -20.43 35.78
N SER A 347 -30.29 -19.88 35.05
CA SER A 347 -30.04 -18.43 35.08
C SER A 347 -30.96 -17.78 34.06
N ASN A 348 -31.92 -16.98 34.53
CA ASN A 348 -32.71 -16.08 33.68
C ASN A 348 -31.78 -15.03 33.05
N LYS A 349 -31.13 -15.38 31.94
CA LYS A 349 -30.47 -14.43 31.05
C LYS A 349 -31.53 -13.92 30.08
N VAL A 350 -32.02 -12.71 30.33
CA VAL A 350 -32.89 -11.99 29.39
C VAL A 350 -32.09 -11.77 28.10
N SER A 351 -32.44 -12.46 27.00
CA SER A 351 -31.91 -12.15 25.67
C SER A 351 -32.63 -10.93 25.13
N LEU A 352 -31.94 -9.80 25.07
CA LEU A 352 -32.43 -8.61 24.37
C LEU A 352 -32.39 -8.85 22.85
N PRO A 353 -33.28 -8.21 22.07
CA PRO A 353 -33.35 -8.40 20.61
C PRO A 353 -32.05 -8.00 19.89
N ASN A 354 -31.85 -8.57 18.70
CA ASN A 354 -30.72 -8.26 17.81
C ASN A 354 -30.68 -6.75 17.50
N THR A 355 -29.70 -6.06 18.08
CA THR A 355 -29.43 -4.65 17.73
C THR A 355 -28.45 -4.62 16.57
N THR A 356 -28.87 -4.06 15.43
CA THR A 356 -27.97 -3.70 14.34
C THR A 356 -27.36 -2.32 14.60
N MET A 357 -26.05 -2.17 14.39
CA MET A 357 -25.36 -0.88 14.47
C MET A 357 -24.06 -0.87 13.67
N THR A 358 -23.52 0.31 13.44
CA THR A 358 -22.27 0.49 12.71
C THR A 358 -21.04 0.32 13.62
N TRP A 359 -19.88 0.02 13.03
CA TRP A 359 -18.63 -0.19 13.77
C TRP A 359 -18.27 1.03 14.62
N ASP A 360 -18.39 2.24 14.09
CA ASP A 360 -18.10 3.48 14.83
C ASP A 360 -18.98 3.62 16.09
N LYS A 361 -20.25 3.26 15.98
CA LYS A 361 -21.19 3.26 17.12
C LYS A 361 -20.83 2.17 18.12
N PHE A 362 -20.48 0.97 17.65
CA PHE A 362 -20.07 -0.13 18.50
C PHE A 362 -18.78 0.21 19.28
N GLN A 363 -17.76 0.72 18.60
CA GLN A 363 -16.48 1.11 19.19
C GLN A 363 -16.64 2.19 20.27
N ARG A 364 -17.53 3.17 20.04
CA ARG A 364 -17.74 4.27 20.99
C ARG A 364 -18.61 3.90 22.19
N ILE A 365 -19.65 3.07 21.98
CA ILE A 365 -20.71 2.87 22.98
C ILE A 365 -20.62 1.52 23.68
N VAL A 366 -20.31 0.44 22.93
CA VAL A 366 -20.36 -0.93 23.45
C VAL A 366 -18.98 -1.37 23.91
N LEU A 367 -17.97 -1.18 23.06
CA LEU A 367 -16.61 -1.65 23.27
C LEU A 367 -15.99 -1.24 24.63
N PRO A 368 -16.16 0.00 25.14
CA PRO A 368 -15.60 0.40 26.45
C PRO A 368 -16.20 -0.35 27.64
N THR A 369 -17.38 -0.96 27.48
CA THR A 369 -18.11 -1.67 28.53
C THR A 369 -18.15 -3.19 28.31
N ALA A 370 -17.49 -3.70 27.26
CA ALA A 370 -17.50 -5.11 26.93
C ALA A 370 -16.53 -5.89 27.83
N GLU A 371 -17.05 -6.86 28.59
CA GLU A 371 -16.27 -7.78 29.43
C GLU A 371 -15.77 -8.99 28.63
N SER A 372 -16.58 -9.46 27.68
CA SER A 372 -16.24 -10.55 26.76
C SER A 372 -16.92 -10.32 25.42
N ILE A 373 -16.19 -10.65 24.35
CA ILE A 373 -16.67 -10.58 22.97
C ILE A 373 -16.41 -11.95 22.34
N GLU A 374 -17.42 -12.51 21.69
CA GLU A 374 -17.28 -13.65 20.79
C GLU A 374 -17.75 -13.24 19.39
N VAL A 375 -17.03 -13.67 18.36
CA VAL A 375 -17.37 -13.46 16.96
C VAL A 375 -17.95 -14.76 16.39
N MET A 376 -19.05 -14.68 15.65
CA MET A 376 -19.51 -15.77 14.82
C MET A 376 -18.69 -15.83 13.53
N VAL A 377 -17.94 -16.91 13.32
CA VAL A 377 -17.12 -17.09 12.11
C VAL A 377 -17.98 -17.71 11.02
N ASP A 378 -18.73 -16.88 10.30
CA ASP A 378 -19.67 -17.28 9.25
C ASP A 378 -19.06 -17.33 7.84
N ASN A 379 -17.95 -16.64 7.63
CA ASN A 379 -17.28 -16.53 6.34
C ASN A 379 -15.77 -16.81 6.47
N PRO A 380 -15.29 -18.00 6.05
CA PRO A 380 -13.88 -18.37 6.09
C PRO A 380 -12.95 -17.42 5.33
N ASN A 381 -13.43 -16.69 4.32
CA ASN A 381 -12.61 -15.72 3.58
C ASN A 381 -12.18 -14.51 4.44
N ARG A 382 -12.86 -14.27 5.57
CA ARG A 382 -12.50 -13.23 6.52
C ARG A 382 -11.39 -13.65 7.47
N LEU A 383 -11.06 -14.95 7.51
CA LEU A 383 -9.94 -15.42 8.32
C LEU A 383 -8.65 -14.74 7.86
N MET A 384 -7.86 -14.29 8.82
CA MET A 384 -6.67 -13.50 8.57
C MET A 384 -5.59 -13.81 9.59
N ALA A 385 -4.33 -13.61 9.19
CA ALA A 385 -3.18 -13.67 10.09
C ALA A 385 -2.32 -12.43 9.93
N ILE A 386 -1.79 -11.97 11.06
CA ILE A 386 -0.73 -10.96 11.11
C ILE A 386 0.61 -11.69 11.06
N VAL A 387 1.51 -11.18 10.23
CA VAL A 387 2.87 -11.71 10.05
C VAL A 387 3.88 -10.60 10.26
N THR A 388 5.09 -10.96 10.65
CA THR A 388 6.18 -10.02 10.92
C THR A 388 7.50 -10.52 10.34
N ALA A 389 8.53 -9.68 10.37
CA ALA A 389 9.86 -10.07 9.92
C ALA A 389 10.44 -11.10 10.90
N SER A 390 11.06 -12.16 10.37
CA SER A 390 11.72 -13.16 11.23
C SER A 390 12.87 -12.53 12.03
N ASP A 391 13.56 -11.55 11.44
CA ASP A 391 14.62 -10.77 12.08
C ASP A 391 14.10 -9.36 12.44
N GLN A 392 13.97 -9.09 13.74
CA GLN A 392 13.50 -7.80 14.27
C GLN A 392 14.45 -6.63 14.00
N HIS A 393 15.72 -6.91 13.66
CA HIS A 393 16.74 -5.90 13.35
C HIS A 393 16.87 -5.65 11.85
N ALA A 394 16.10 -6.38 11.02
CA ALA A 394 16.14 -6.22 9.59
C ALA A 394 15.56 -4.86 9.15
N PRO A 395 16.13 -4.22 8.11
CA PRO A 395 15.59 -2.95 7.60
C PRO A 395 14.15 -3.09 7.10
N SER A 396 13.30 -2.09 7.31
CA SER A 396 11.89 -2.14 6.86
C SER A 396 11.78 -2.09 5.32
N ILE A 397 10.99 -3.01 4.77
CA ILE A 397 10.60 -3.10 3.35
C ILE A 397 9.19 -2.54 3.07
N LEU A 398 8.42 -2.26 4.12
CA LEU A 398 7.01 -1.86 4.04
C LEU A 398 6.87 -0.33 3.95
N GLN A 399 5.73 0.14 3.43
CA GLN A 399 5.43 1.59 3.32
C GLN A 399 5.22 2.28 4.67
N TRP A 400 5.08 1.52 5.75
CA TRP A 400 4.94 2.01 7.12
C TRP A 400 6.12 1.59 7.98
N ASP A 401 6.28 2.28 9.12
CA ASP A 401 7.45 2.15 9.99
C ASP A 401 7.29 1.08 11.09
N ASN A 402 6.79 -0.09 10.72
CA ASN A 402 6.81 -1.29 11.56
C ASN A 402 6.92 -2.55 10.68
N PRO A 403 7.43 -3.68 11.20
CA PRO A 403 7.71 -4.85 10.38
C PRO A 403 6.47 -5.71 10.10
N PHE A 404 5.28 -5.34 10.59
CA PHE A 404 4.09 -6.19 10.54
C PHE A 404 3.31 -5.97 9.25
N SER A 405 2.80 -7.05 8.68
CA SER A 405 1.85 -7.08 7.56
C SER A 405 0.77 -8.11 7.85
N TRP A 406 -0.17 -8.31 6.94
CA TRP A 406 -1.24 -9.27 7.11
C TRP A 406 -1.65 -9.88 5.78
N TYR A 407 -2.40 -10.97 5.85
CA TYR A 407 -3.09 -11.58 4.72
C TYR A 407 -4.44 -12.15 5.13
N TYR A 408 -5.29 -12.39 4.13
CA TYR A 408 -6.58 -13.08 4.27
C TYR A 408 -6.52 -14.50 3.69
N HIS A 409 -7.28 -15.44 4.27
CA HIS A 409 -7.31 -16.85 3.89
C HIS A 409 -7.73 -17.07 2.44
N GLY A 410 -8.81 -16.41 2.00
CA GLY A 410 -9.34 -16.50 0.63
C GLY A 410 -8.42 -15.92 -0.46
N GLY A 411 -7.22 -15.48 -0.08
CA GLY A 411 -6.49 -14.44 -0.80
C GLY A 411 -7.11 -13.08 -0.50
N ILE A 412 -6.56 -12.04 -1.12
CA ILE A 412 -7.23 -10.74 -1.14
C ILE A 412 -8.45 -10.91 -2.05
N ASP A 413 -9.59 -11.19 -1.42
CA ASP A 413 -10.98 -10.96 -1.83
C ASP A 413 -11.86 -12.21 -2.02
N GLY A 414 -13.08 -12.08 -1.50
CA GLY A 414 -14.28 -12.77 -1.99
C GLY A 414 -14.63 -12.36 -3.43
N GLU A 415 -13.68 -12.50 -4.34
CA GLU A 415 -13.79 -12.23 -5.77
C GLU A 415 -14.91 -13.07 -6.39
N ILE A 416 -14.95 -14.36 -6.06
CA ILE A 416 -16.01 -15.26 -6.54
C ILE A 416 -17.36 -14.79 -6.04
N LYS A 417 -17.49 -14.50 -4.74
CA LYS A 417 -18.72 -13.95 -4.15
C LYS A 417 -19.16 -12.68 -4.85
N ARG A 418 -18.26 -11.70 -4.95
CA ARG A 418 -18.54 -10.42 -5.59
C ARG A 418 -18.94 -10.59 -7.06
N ARG A 419 -18.24 -11.42 -7.84
CA ARG A 419 -18.59 -11.66 -9.25
C ARG A 419 -19.95 -12.34 -9.38
N VAL A 420 -20.22 -13.35 -8.57
CA VAL A 420 -21.53 -14.02 -8.55
C VAL A 420 -22.64 -13.01 -8.25
N GLU A 421 -22.49 -12.22 -7.19
CA GLU A 421 -23.50 -11.22 -6.80
C GLU A 421 -23.62 -10.09 -7.84
N SER A 422 -22.51 -9.62 -8.41
CA SER A 422 -22.51 -8.56 -9.44
C SER A 422 -23.13 -9.01 -10.76
N ALA A 423 -22.97 -10.29 -11.11
CA ALA A 423 -23.62 -10.90 -12.27
C ALA A 423 -25.09 -11.28 -12.02
N GLY A 424 -25.60 -11.03 -10.81
CA GLY A 424 -27.00 -11.26 -10.43
C GLY A 424 -27.32 -12.69 -9.99
N GLY A 425 -26.31 -13.56 -9.82
CA GLY A 425 -26.50 -14.91 -9.28
C GLY A 425 -26.45 -14.94 -7.76
N ARG A 426 -26.65 -16.13 -7.19
CA ARG A 426 -26.79 -16.31 -5.74
C ARG A 426 -25.65 -17.12 -5.13
N TYR A 427 -24.79 -16.42 -4.39
CA TYR A 427 -23.66 -17.04 -3.67
C TYR A 427 -24.08 -17.75 -2.38
N GLU A 428 -25.01 -17.19 -1.61
CA GLU A 428 -25.42 -17.70 -0.30
C GLU A 428 -26.66 -18.62 -0.34
N GLY A 429 -26.84 -19.45 0.69
CA GLY A 429 -28.05 -20.26 0.90
C GLY A 429 -28.10 -21.55 0.06
N ASN A 430 -26.94 -22.18 -0.13
CA ASN A 430 -26.75 -23.32 -1.02
C ASN A 430 -26.37 -24.60 -0.24
N GLU A 431 -26.95 -25.73 -0.66
CA GLU A 431 -26.51 -27.06 -0.23
C GLU A 431 -25.29 -27.52 -1.04
N ILE A 432 -25.27 -27.16 -2.33
CA ILE A 432 -24.14 -27.32 -3.24
C ILE A 432 -24.05 -26.06 -4.10
N ARG A 433 -22.86 -25.48 -4.23
CA ARG A 433 -22.56 -24.42 -5.21
C ARG A 433 -21.20 -24.67 -5.81
N CYS A 434 -21.06 -24.52 -7.11
CA CYS A 434 -19.77 -24.53 -7.77
C CYS A 434 -19.67 -23.26 -8.61
N SER A 435 -18.64 -22.44 -8.37
CA SER A 435 -18.40 -21.23 -9.14
C SER A 435 -17.04 -21.27 -9.80
N LEU A 436 -17.01 -20.91 -11.08
CA LEU A 436 -15.81 -20.82 -11.91
C LEU A 436 -15.52 -19.34 -12.17
N ILE A 437 -14.27 -18.91 -12.00
CA ILE A 437 -13.81 -17.59 -12.44
C ILE A 437 -12.53 -17.72 -13.25
N TRP A 438 -12.36 -16.83 -14.22
CA TRP A 438 -11.15 -16.69 -15.00
C TRP A 438 -10.98 -15.25 -15.46
N GLU A 439 -9.84 -14.94 -16.09
CA GLU A 439 -9.60 -13.65 -16.72
C GLU A 439 -9.57 -13.82 -18.25
N GLY A 440 -10.06 -12.81 -18.95
CA GLY A 440 -10.08 -12.76 -20.41
C GLY A 440 -11.41 -13.20 -21.04
N TYR A 441 -11.46 -13.06 -22.36
CA TYR A 441 -12.68 -13.27 -23.14
C TYR A 441 -12.93 -14.73 -23.57
N THR A 442 -12.03 -15.64 -23.19
CA THR A 442 -12.17 -17.07 -23.45
C THR A 442 -13.50 -17.56 -22.88
N ASP A 443 -14.14 -18.45 -23.62
CA ASP A 443 -15.43 -19.06 -23.27
C ASP A 443 -15.16 -20.34 -22.47
N LEU A 444 -14.99 -20.20 -21.16
CA LEU A 444 -14.88 -21.33 -20.25
C LEU A 444 -16.26 -21.62 -19.67
N ASP A 445 -16.76 -22.83 -19.89
CA ASP A 445 -18.01 -23.29 -19.32
C ASP A 445 -17.75 -24.19 -18.10
N LEU A 446 -18.56 -23.98 -17.07
CA LEU A 446 -18.72 -24.87 -15.94
C LEU A 446 -19.85 -25.86 -16.25
N HIS A 447 -19.53 -27.14 -16.13
CA HIS A 447 -20.48 -28.22 -16.36
C HIS A 447 -20.68 -29.05 -15.10
N CYS A 448 -21.88 -29.61 -14.94
CA CYS A 448 -22.16 -30.60 -13.91
C CYS A 448 -22.94 -31.79 -14.48
N VAL A 449 -22.51 -33.02 -14.19
CA VAL A 449 -23.35 -34.23 -14.31
C VAL A 449 -23.95 -34.54 -12.94
N THR A 450 -25.27 -34.67 -12.88
CA THR A 450 -26.02 -34.89 -11.63
C THR A 450 -26.18 -36.39 -11.31
N PRO A 451 -26.62 -36.77 -10.09
CA PRO A 451 -26.82 -38.16 -9.72
C PRO A 451 -27.81 -38.94 -10.60
N ARG A 452 -28.66 -38.24 -11.37
CA ARG A 452 -29.61 -38.85 -12.30
C ARG A 452 -29.05 -38.99 -13.72
N GLY A 453 -27.79 -38.62 -13.94
CA GLY A 453 -27.15 -38.58 -15.26
C GLY A 453 -27.57 -37.38 -16.11
N GLU A 454 -28.27 -36.39 -15.53
CA GLU A 454 -28.61 -35.15 -16.22
C GLU A 454 -27.36 -34.26 -16.32
N HIS A 455 -27.29 -33.45 -17.38
CA HIS A 455 -26.13 -32.62 -17.65
C HIS A 455 -26.52 -31.14 -17.62
N ILE A 456 -26.00 -30.41 -16.64
CA ILE A 456 -26.19 -28.96 -16.50
C ILE A 456 -25.06 -28.25 -17.23
N TYR A 457 -25.41 -27.42 -18.21
CA TYR A 457 -24.50 -26.60 -19.01
C TYR A 457 -25.26 -25.49 -19.74
N TYR A 458 -24.58 -24.63 -20.51
CA TYR A 458 -25.18 -23.54 -21.29
C TYR A 458 -26.51 -23.90 -22.00
N GLY A 459 -26.54 -25.06 -22.68
CA GLY A 459 -27.70 -25.51 -23.47
C GLY A 459 -28.83 -26.15 -22.67
N ASP A 460 -28.57 -26.55 -21.42
CA ASP A 460 -29.56 -27.14 -20.51
C ASP A 460 -29.25 -26.72 -19.07
N LYS A 461 -29.78 -25.57 -18.66
CA LYS A 461 -29.35 -24.86 -17.43
C LYS A 461 -30.00 -25.39 -16.16
N MET A 462 -31.05 -26.21 -16.25
CA MET A 462 -31.81 -26.69 -15.09
C MET A 462 -31.98 -28.21 -15.13
N SER A 463 -31.72 -28.86 -13.99
CA SER A 463 -31.93 -30.31 -13.86
C SER A 463 -33.21 -30.64 -13.08
N SER A 464 -33.73 -31.86 -13.26
CA SER A 464 -34.86 -32.38 -12.46
C SER A 464 -34.53 -32.53 -10.97
N CYS A 465 -33.24 -32.53 -10.63
CA CYS A 465 -32.75 -32.52 -9.25
C CYS A 465 -32.55 -31.11 -8.67
N ASN A 466 -33.17 -30.08 -9.27
CA ASN A 466 -33.16 -28.67 -8.86
C ASN A 466 -31.80 -27.95 -8.95
N GLY A 467 -30.83 -28.53 -9.65
CA GLY A 467 -29.58 -27.85 -9.97
C GLY A 467 -29.81 -26.80 -11.04
N TRP A 468 -29.19 -25.63 -10.89
CA TRP A 468 -29.35 -24.50 -11.80
C TRP A 468 -28.02 -23.79 -12.07
N LEU A 469 -27.67 -23.64 -13.36
CA LEU A 469 -26.66 -22.69 -13.84
C LEU A 469 -27.30 -21.30 -13.87
N ASP A 470 -27.13 -20.54 -12.78
CA ASP A 470 -27.77 -19.23 -12.62
C ASP A 470 -26.97 -18.09 -13.27
N ILE A 471 -25.65 -18.29 -13.43
CA ILE A 471 -24.77 -17.39 -14.18
C ILE A 471 -23.96 -18.20 -15.18
N ASP A 472 -23.92 -17.65 -16.38
CA ASP A 472 -23.23 -18.14 -17.56
C ASP A 472 -22.67 -16.91 -18.28
N MET A 473 -21.35 -16.78 -18.33
CA MET A 473 -20.67 -15.60 -18.86
C MET A 473 -19.75 -15.99 -20.01
N ASN A 474 -19.54 -15.05 -20.92
CA ASN A 474 -18.83 -15.22 -22.19
C ASN A 474 -19.46 -16.15 -23.24
N GLY A 475 -20.59 -16.78 -22.93
CA GLY A 475 -21.44 -17.48 -23.89
C GLY A 475 -22.02 -16.56 -24.98
N GLY A 476 -22.13 -17.08 -26.21
CA GLY A 476 -22.75 -16.37 -27.34
C GLY A 476 -22.03 -15.08 -27.73
N SER A 477 -22.73 -13.93 -27.69
CA SER A 477 -22.19 -12.60 -28.00
C SER A 477 -21.77 -11.80 -26.77
N HIS A 478 -22.05 -12.27 -25.56
CA HIS A 478 -21.69 -11.58 -24.33
C HIS A 478 -20.18 -11.66 -24.10
N ARG A 479 -19.54 -10.55 -23.68
CA ARG A 479 -18.09 -10.48 -23.48
C ARG A 479 -17.79 -9.68 -22.21
N ASP A 480 -17.20 -10.36 -21.24
CA ASP A 480 -16.67 -9.83 -19.99
C ASP A 480 -15.22 -10.31 -19.82
N TYR A 481 -14.36 -9.45 -19.27
CA TYR A 481 -12.95 -9.78 -19.02
C TYR A 481 -12.76 -10.45 -17.65
N SER A 482 -13.69 -10.23 -16.72
CA SER A 482 -13.73 -10.81 -15.39
C SER A 482 -14.94 -11.76 -15.22
N PRO A 483 -15.09 -12.76 -16.09
CA PRO A 483 -16.24 -13.65 -16.08
C PRO A 483 -16.35 -14.50 -14.81
N VAL A 484 -17.58 -14.96 -14.58
CA VAL A 484 -17.94 -15.96 -13.58
C VAL A 484 -19.01 -16.88 -14.14
N GLU A 485 -18.96 -18.15 -13.79
CA GLU A 485 -20.11 -19.05 -13.90
C GLU A 485 -20.46 -19.63 -12.54
N ASN A 486 -21.72 -19.99 -12.36
CA ASN A 486 -22.21 -20.49 -11.08
C ASN A 486 -23.32 -21.53 -11.28
N ILE A 487 -23.07 -22.75 -10.78
CA ILE A 487 -24.06 -23.81 -10.69
C ILE A 487 -24.41 -24.03 -9.22
N ARG A 488 -25.70 -24.06 -8.87
CA ARG A 488 -26.14 -24.16 -7.47
C ARG A 488 -27.37 -25.04 -7.26
N TRP A 489 -27.49 -25.53 -6.02
CA TRP A 489 -28.67 -26.17 -5.42
C TRP A 489 -29.02 -25.44 -4.12
N SER A 490 -30.26 -24.98 -3.98
CA SER A 490 -30.75 -24.39 -2.72
C SER A 490 -30.81 -25.40 -1.59
N ASN A 491 -30.73 -24.89 -0.36
CA ASN A 491 -31.00 -25.65 0.84
C ASN A 491 -32.30 -26.47 0.73
N GLY A 492 -32.20 -27.78 0.96
CA GLY A 492 -33.28 -28.74 0.88
C GLY A 492 -33.45 -29.47 -0.44
N HIS A 493 -32.74 -29.07 -1.49
CA HIS A 493 -33.06 -29.46 -2.86
C HIS A 493 -32.03 -30.36 -3.56
N ALA A 494 -30.82 -30.51 -3.02
CA ALA A 494 -29.81 -31.39 -3.60
C ALA A 494 -30.20 -32.87 -3.42
N SER A 495 -30.13 -33.65 -4.50
CA SER A 495 -30.41 -35.09 -4.47
C SER A 495 -29.18 -35.87 -4.03
N LYS A 496 -29.37 -36.95 -3.27
CA LYS A 496 -28.29 -37.88 -2.89
C LYS A 496 -27.70 -38.57 -4.13
N GLY A 497 -26.38 -38.71 -4.17
CA GLY A 497 -25.63 -39.50 -5.16
C GLY A 497 -24.45 -38.73 -5.74
N GLU A 498 -23.86 -39.26 -6.82
CA GLU A 498 -22.62 -38.73 -7.40
C GLU A 498 -22.84 -37.44 -8.22
N TYR A 499 -22.01 -36.43 -7.96
CA TYR A 499 -21.89 -35.20 -8.75
C TYR A 499 -20.52 -35.12 -9.38
N VAL A 500 -20.47 -34.72 -10.65
CA VAL A 500 -19.22 -34.54 -11.40
C VAL A 500 -19.20 -33.14 -11.99
N PHE A 501 -18.32 -32.27 -11.48
CA PHE A 501 -18.05 -30.95 -12.03
C PHE A 501 -16.80 -30.94 -12.88
N TYR A 502 -16.87 -30.28 -14.04
CA TYR A 502 -15.74 -30.14 -14.94
C TYR A 502 -15.77 -28.80 -15.67
N VAL A 503 -14.60 -28.31 -16.07
CA VAL A 503 -14.46 -27.09 -16.88
C VAL A 503 -14.20 -27.47 -18.32
N HIS A 504 -14.85 -26.76 -19.24
CA HIS A 504 -14.69 -26.93 -20.68
C HIS A 504 -14.30 -25.61 -21.31
N ASN A 505 -13.26 -25.58 -22.15
CA ASN A 505 -12.97 -24.43 -23.00
C ASN A 505 -13.73 -24.58 -24.32
N TYR A 506 -14.93 -24.01 -24.41
CA TYR A 506 -15.74 -24.09 -25.63
C TYR A 506 -15.18 -23.25 -26.77
N CYS A 507 -14.62 -22.09 -26.47
CA CYS A 507 -14.02 -21.21 -27.46
C CYS A 507 -12.87 -20.42 -26.85
N GLU A 508 -11.64 -20.76 -27.27
CA GLU A 508 -10.44 -20.05 -26.84
C GLU A 508 -10.36 -18.73 -27.59
N ARG A 509 -10.28 -17.63 -26.85
CA ARG A 509 -10.25 -16.26 -27.43
C ARG A 509 -9.02 -15.47 -26.98
N GLY A 510 -8.08 -16.12 -26.29
CA GLY A 510 -6.84 -15.54 -25.79
C GLY A 510 -5.60 -16.20 -26.39
N SER A 511 -4.66 -16.58 -25.52
CA SER A 511 -3.33 -17.07 -25.89
C SER A 511 -3.21 -18.60 -25.97
N GLY A 512 -4.31 -19.33 -25.83
CA GLY A 512 -4.31 -20.80 -25.77
C GLY A 512 -4.04 -21.39 -24.40
N LYS A 513 -3.91 -20.52 -23.38
CA LYS A 513 -3.75 -20.87 -21.97
C LYS A 513 -4.55 -19.88 -21.14
N THR A 514 -5.61 -20.35 -20.51
CA THR A 514 -6.50 -19.52 -19.69
C THR A 514 -6.50 -20.04 -18.24
N PRO A 515 -5.75 -19.40 -17.32
CA PRO A 515 -5.82 -19.73 -15.90
C PRO A 515 -7.22 -19.53 -15.35
N PHE A 516 -7.69 -20.47 -14.54
CA PHE A 516 -9.01 -20.40 -13.91
C PHE A 516 -8.97 -20.89 -12.46
N LYS A 517 -9.93 -20.43 -11.67
CA LYS A 517 -10.16 -20.87 -10.30
C LYS A 517 -11.60 -21.38 -10.19
N VAL A 518 -11.78 -22.50 -9.51
CA VAL A 518 -13.10 -23.05 -9.18
C VAL A 518 -13.24 -23.18 -7.68
N GLU A 519 -14.41 -22.81 -7.18
CA GLU A 519 -14.78 -22.94 -5.78
C GLU A 519 -16.06 -23.76 -5.68
N LEU A 520 -15.97 -24.91 -5.02
CA LEU A 520 -17.09 -25.78 -4.71
C LEU A 520 -17.44 -25.62 -3.23
N GLU A 521 -18.68 -25.28 -2.93
CA GLU A 521 -19.29 -25.33 -1.61
C GLU A 521 -20.20 -26.57 -1.54
N VAL A 522 -20.06 -27.39 -0.49
CA VAL A 522 -20.98 -28.48 -0.15
C VAL A 522 -21.29 -28.45 1.33
N ASN A 523 -22.57 -28.25 1.67
CA ASN A 523 -23.06 -28.10 3.04
C ASN A 523 -22.25 -27.06 3.85
N GLY A 524 -21.92 -25.93 3.23
CA GLY A 524 -21.11 -24.84 3.82
C GLY A 524 -19.60 -25.07 3.86
N GLN A 525 -19.11 -26.22 3.39
CA GLN A 525 -17.67 -26.48 3.26
C GLN A 525 -17.18 -26.12 1.86
N ILE A 526 -16.13 -25.33 1.77
CA ILE A 526 -15.52 -24.85 0.54
C ILE A 526 -14.29 -25.69 0.14
N TYR A 527 -14.19 -25.94 -1.15
CA TYR A 527 -13.08 -26.60 -1.83
C TYR A 527 -12.64 -25.73 -2.99
N SER A 528 -11.35 -25.40 -3.07
CA SER A 528 -10.80 -24.58 -4.14
C SER A 528 -9.89 -25.37 -5.07
N TYR A 529 -10.09 -25.21 -6.37
CA TYR A 529 -9.23 -25.75 -7.43
C TYR A 529 -8.66 -24.62 -8.28
N HIS A 530 -7.41 -24.76 -8.71
CA HIS A 530 -6.77 -23.85 -9.66
C HIS A 530 -6.24 -24.65 -10.84
N GLY A 531 -6.57 -24.22 -12.05
CA GLY A 531 -6.18 -24.89 -13.29
C GLY A 531 -5.76 -23.89 -14.37
N VAL A 532 -5.27 -24.43 -15.48
CA VAL A 532 -4.99 -23.66 -16.69
C VAL A 532 -5.65 -24.40 -17.86
N ALA A 533 -6.72 -23.83 -18.39
CA ALA A 533 -7.40 -24.37 -19.54
C ALA A 533 -6.50 -24.25 -20.77
N GLY A 534 -6.37 -25.35 -21.52
CA GLY A 534 -5.68 -25.36 -22.81
C GLY A 534 -6.52 -24.71 -23.92
N ASN A 535 -6.25 -25.06 -25.18
CA ASN A 535 -7.00 -24.54 -26.34
C ASN A 535 -8.47 -24.99 -26.36
N THR A 536 -9.22 -24.49 -27.35
CA THR A 536 -10.60 -24.90 -27.66
C THR A 536 -10.77 -26.42 -27.64
N GLY A 537 -11.79 -26.90 -26.93
CA GLY A 537 -12.09 -28.31 -26.71
C GLY A 537 -11.45 -28.91 -25.45
N PHE A 538 -10.64 -28.15 -24.70
CA PHE A 538 -10.09 -28.60 -23.41
C PHE A 538 -11.20 -28.98 -22.44
N LYS A 539 -11.08 -30.13 -21.77
CA LYS A 539 -11.99 -30.57 -20.70
C LYS A 539 -11.20 -31.14 -19.54
N GLU A 540 -11.53 -30.72 -18.33
CA GLU A 540 -10.93 -31.24 -17.11
C GLU A 540 -11.97 -31.41 -16.01
N THR A 541 -12.09 -32.64 -15.51
CA THR A 541 -12.90 -32.94 -14.32
C THR A 541 -12.18 -32.44 -13.08
N ILE A 542 -12.90 -31.63 -12.29
CA ILE A 542 -12.32 -30.90 -11.16
C ILE A 542 -12.80 -31.48 -9.84
N PHE A 543 -14.10 -31.75 -9.73
CA PHE A 543 -14.68 -32.34 -8.53
C PHE A 543 -15.53 -33.55 -8.92
N THR A 544 -15.34 -34.65 -8.21
CA THR A 544 -16.21 -35.82 -8.26
C THR A 544 -16.46 -36.27 -6.84
N PHE A 545 -17.72 -36.36 -6.45
CA PHE A 545 -18.07 -36.74 -5.09
C PHE A 545 -19.48 -37.30 -4.96
N ASP A 546 -19.66 -38.20 -3.99
CA ASP A 546 -20.97 -38.64 -3.55
C ASP A 546 -21.55 -37.66 -2.53
N TYR A 547 -22.63 -36.98 -2.92
CA TYR A 547 -23.37 -36.12 -2.00
C TYR A 547 -24.31 -36.94 -1.12
N VAL A 548 -24.19 -36.73 0.19
CA VAL A 548 -25.16 -37.18 1.18
C VAL A 548 -25.57 -35.97 2.02
N LYS A 549 -26.88 -35.76 2.16
CA LYS A 549 -27.42 -34.61 2.88
C LYS A 549 -26.88 -34.54 4.31
N GLY A 550 -26.30 -33.39 4.68
CA GLY A 550 -25.73 -33.14 6.00
C GLY A 550 -24.40 -33.85 6.27
N GLN A 551 -23.77 -34.49 5.28
CA GLN A 551 -22.42 -35.05 5.38
C GLN A 551 -21.46 -34.28 4.48
N HIS A 552 -20.20 -34.17 4.89
CA HIS A 552 -19.15 -33.63 4.04
C HIS A 552 -18.69 -34.73 3.07
N PRO A 553 -18.59 -34.43 1.77
CA PRO A 553 -18.15 -35.42 0.79
C PRO A 553 -16.66 -35.72 0.93
N ASP A 554 -16.28 -36.99 0.78
CA ASP A 554 -14.91 -37.37 0.48
C ASP A 554 -14.66 -37.12 -1.02
N ILE A 555 -13.91 -36.07 -1.32
CA ILE A 555 -13.44 -35.78 -2.67
C ILE A 555 -12.10 -36.52 -2.85
N PRO A 556 -11.85 -37.26 -3.95
CA PRO A 556 -10.56 -37.90 -4.20
C PRO A 556 -9.47 -36.88 -4.53
N SER A 557 -8.35 -36.88 -3.79
CA SER A 557 -7.34 -35.82 -3.82
C SER A 557 -6.31 -35.96 -4.93
N THR A 558 -6.10 -34.87 -5.68
CA THR A 558 -4.76 -34.53 -6.21
C THR A 558 -4.48 -33.02 -6.35
N ASN A 559 -5.47 -32.12 -6.45
CA ASN A 559 -5.21 -30.70 -6.80
C ASN A 559 -6.14 -29.63 -6.13
N TYR A 560 -6.80 -29.90 -5.00
CA TYR A 560 -7.61 -28.89 -4.29
C TYR A 560 -7.12 -28.63 -2.86
N SER A 561 -7.29 -27.41 -2.37
CA SER A 561 -7.14 -27.06 -0.95
C SER A 561 -8.51 -27.22 -0.29
N SER A 562 -8.69 -28.28 0.50
CA SER A 562 -9.85 -28.44 1.39
C SER A 562 -9.69 -27.55 2.63
N ASP A 563 -10.79 -27.04 3.15
CA ASP A 563 -10.99 -26.20 4.35
C ASP A 563 -10.35 -26.67 5.69
N ASN A 564 -9.40 -27.60 5.68
CA ASN A 564 -8.53 -27.88 6.84
C ASN A 564 -7.37 -26.88 6.98
N ALA A 565 -7.42 -25.75 6.26
CA ALA A 565 -6.40 -24.71 6.35
C ALA A 565 -6.48 -23.90 7.64
N TRP A 566 -7.58 -23.95 8.40
CA TRP A 566 -7.69 -23.25 9.68
C TRP A 566 -8.33 -24.14 10.73
N ASN A 567 -7.94 -23.98 11.99
CA ASN A 567 -8.47 -24.79 13.09
C ASN A 567 -9.77 -24.24 13.70
N VAL A 568 -10.51 -23.42 12.96
CA VAL A 568 -11.77 -22.79 13.40
C VAL A 568 -12.94 -23.40 12.64
N GLN A 569 -13.97 -23.83 13.38
CA GLN A 569 -15.19 -24.36 12.81
C GLN A 569 -16.08 -23.23 12.26
N PRO A 570 -16.54 -23.30 11.00
CA PRO A 570 -17.52 -22.35 10.47
C PRO A 570 -18.80 -22.31 11.30
N ASN A 571 -19.48 -21.17 11.29
CA ASN A 571 -20.72 -20.88 12.02
C ASN A 571 -20.63 -21.08 13.54
N SER A 572 -19.41 -21.01 14.11
CA SER A 572 -19.20 -21.10 15.55
C SER A 572 -18.85 -19.73 16.16
N PHE A 573 -19.27 -19.52 17.41
CA PHE A 573 -18.83 -18.36 18.20
C PHE A 573 -17.45 -18.64 18.81
N VAL A 574 -16.48 -17.81 18.47
CA VAL A 574 -15.11 -17.90 18.98
C VAL A 574 -14.79 -16.64 19.79
N LYS A 575 -14.15 -16.82 20.95
CA LYS A 575 -13.77 -15.71 21.82
C LYS A 575 -12.74 -14.82 21.14
N VAL A 576 -12.91 -13.51 21.32
CA VAL A 576 -11.94 -12.50 20.89
C VAL A 576 -10.94 -12.28 22.03
N LYS A 577 -9.64 -12.41 21.76
CA LYS A 577 -8.57 -12.04 22.70
C LYS A 577 -8.29 -10.55 22.66
N GLY A 578 -8.36 -9.95 21.48
CA GLY A 578 -8.18 -8.52 21.29
C GLY A 578 -8.64 -8.05 19.91
N ILE A 579 -8.90 -6.75 19.82
CA ILE A 579 -9.31 -6.06 18.59
C ILE A 579 -8.27 -4.98 18.28
N THR A 580 -7.77 -4.93 17.05
CA THR A 580 -6.75 -3.96 16.61
C THR A 580 -7.02 -3.46 15.19
N ASN A 581 -6.45 -2.31 14.85
CA ASN A 581 -6.39 -1.84 13.46
C ASN A 581 -5.36 -2.66 12.67
N SER A 582 -5.34 -2.55 11.35
CA SER A 582 -4.25 -3.09 10.54
C SER A 582 -2.89 -2.42 10.81
N PRO A 583 -1.77 -3.14 10.65
CA PRO A 583 -0.41 -2.66 10.90
C PRO A 583 -0.03 -1.29 10.30
N ASN A 584 -0.58 -0.94 9.14
CA ASN A 584 -0.35 0.35 8.47
C ASN A 584 -0.93 1.56 9.22
N LEU A 585 -1.73 1.33 10.27
CA LEU A 585 -2.40 2.37 11.07
C LEU A 585 -1.89 2.43 12.52
N TRP A 586 -0.88 1.66 12.90
CA TRP A 586 -0.39 1.56 14.28
C TRP A 586 0.47 2.74 14.74
N ASN A 587 1.25 3.33 13.83
CA ASN A 587 2.17 4.41 14.17
C ASN A 587 1.49 5.78 14.10
N GLU A 588 2.19 6.84 14.56
CA GLU A 588 1.70 8.22 14.50
C GLU A 588 1.41 8.66 13.05
N GLU A 589 2.35 8.38 12.14
CA GLU A 589 2.17 8.56 10.70
C GLU A 589 1.41 7.37 10.10
N LYS A 590 0.09 7.52 9.97
CA LYS A 590 -0.79 6.48 9.44
C LYS A 590 -0.74 6.46 7.91
N VAL A 591 -0.58 5.26 7.35
CA VAL A 591 -0.56 5.02 5.90
C VAL A 591 -1.95 4.59 5.44
N THR A 592 -2.90 5.54 5.45
CA THR A 592 -4.33 5.26 5.22
C THR A 592 -4.65 4.84 3.78
N HIS A 593 -3.86 5.29 2.80
CA HIS A 593 -3.98 4.83 1.40
C HIS A 593 -3.63 3.35 1.24
N SER A 594 -3.07 2.67 2.25
CA SER A 594 -2.86 1.21 2.25
C SER A 594 -4.10 0.43 2.70
N GLY A 595 -5.23 1.10 2.91
CA GLY A 595 -6.53 0.50 3.28
C GLY A 595 -6.73 0.52 4.79
N GLN A 596 -8.00 0.45 5.22
CA GLN A 596 -8.36 0.48 6.64
C GLN A 596 -9.06 -0.82 7.01
N HIS A 597 -8.47 -1.55 7.95
CA HIS A 597 -9.01 -2.82 8.42
C HIS A 597 -9.06 -2.90 9.94
N ILE A 598 -10.06 -3.60 10.45
CA ILE A 598 -10.18 -4.01 11.85
C ILE A 598 -10.02 -5.51 11.95
N PHE A 599 -9.17 -5.95 12.87
CA PHE A 599 -8.89 -7.36 13.13
C PHE A 599 -9.39 -7.76 14.51
N PHE A 600 -10.24 -8.78 14.55
CA PHE A 600 -10.67 -9.46 15.77
C PHE A 600 -9.79 -10.69 15.93
N LEU A 601 -8.78 -10.61 16.78
CA LEU A 601 -7.86 -11.72 17.05
C LEU A 601 -8.57 -12.75 17.94
N LEU A 602 -8.70 -13.97 17.43
CA LEU A 602 -9.54 -15.02 18.01
C LEU A 602 -8.72 -15.99 18.85
N ASP A 603 -9.30 -16.44 19.96
CA ASP A 603 -8.68 -17.40 20.87
C ASP A 603 -8.49 -18.76 20.18
N GLY A 604 -7.25 -19.23 20.16
CA GLY A 604 -6.86 -20.51 19.57
C GLY A 604 -6.91 -20.57 18.03
N CYS A 605 -7.29 -19.51 17.32
CA CYS A 605 -7.33 -19.49 15.85
C CYS A 605 -5.92 -19.58 15.25
N LYS A 606 -5.72 -20.47 14.26
CA LYS A 606 -4.44 -20.69 13.56
C LYS A 606 -4.66 -21.10 12.11
N ASP A 607 -3.74 -20.64 11.25
CA ASP A 607 -3.57 -21.14 9.89
C ASP A 607 -2.70 -22.42 9.91
N LEU A 608 -3.24 -23.50 9.37
CA LEU A 608 -2.66 -24.83 9.23
C LEU A 608 -2.04 -25.07 7.85
N SER A 609 -2.15 -24.12 6.91
CA SER A 609 -1.70 -24.24 5.52
C SER A 609 -0.24 -23.82 5.27
N GLU A 610 0.54 -23.57 6.32
CA GLU A 610 1.94 -23.10 6.27
C GLU A 610 2.16 -21.72 5.60
N GLY A 611 1.09 -20.97 5.29
CA GLY A 611 1.18 -19.58 4.86
C GLY A 611 1.87 -19.31 3.51
N LYS A 612 2.14 -20.34 2.69
CA LYS A 612 2.77 -20.19 1.36
C LYS A 612 1.98 -19.18 0.51
N GLY A 613 2.66 -18.19 -0.06
CA GLY A 613 2.04 -17.12 -0.86
C GLY A 613 1.49 -15.93 -0.11
N ARG A 614 1.76 -15.78 1.21
CA ARG A 614 0.99 -14.86 2.07
C ARG A 614 1.82 -13.97 3.02
N GLY A 615 3.11 -13.77 2.76
CA GLY A 615 4.00 -12.99 3.65
C GLY A 615 3.86 -11.46 3.54
N PHE A 616 3.85 -10.92 2.32
CA PHE A 616 3.66 -9.50 2.01
C PHE A 616 3.22 -9.35 0.56
N PHE A 617 2.69 -8.18 0.20
CA PHE A 617 2.19 -7.90 -1.14
C PHE A 617 2.94 -6.71 -1.75
N ASN A 618 3.04 -6.68 -3.08
CA ASN A 618 3.78 -5.60 -3.75
C ASN A 618 3.22 -4.20 -3.45
N GLU A 619 1.92 -4.10 -3.21
CA GLU A 619 1.23 -2.87 -2.83
C GLU A 619 1.60 -2.37 -1.44
N THR A 620 2.16 -3.22 -0.57
CA THR A 620 2.59 -2.84 0.78
C THR A 620 4.07 -2.47 0.84
N LEU A 621 4.83 -2.69 -0.23
CA LEU A 621 6.28 -2.45 -0.28
C LEU A 621 6.63 -1.01 -0.64
N LYS A 622 7.80 -0.56 -0.18
CA LYS A 622 8.40 0.74 -0.54
C LYS A 622 8.61 0.86 -2.05
N SER A 623 8.51 2.08 -2.57
CA SER A 623 8.64 2.39 -4.00
C SER A 623 9.99 1.95 -4.59
N GLU A 624 11.06 1.97 -3.80
CA GLU A 624 12.41 1.52 -4.19
C GLU A 624 12.44 0.04 -4.62
N LEU A 625 11.50 -0.78 -4.16
CA LEU A 625 11.41 -2.21 -4.48
C LEU A 625 10.56 -2.48 -5.74
N ARG A 626 9.95 -1.46 -6.35
CA ARG A 626 9.09 -1.62 -7.55
C ARG A 626 9.84 -2.27 -8.71
N GLU A 627 11.14 -2.03 -8.84
CA GLU A 627 11.97 -2.60 -9.91
C GLU A 627 12.07 -4.12 -9.82
N ILE A 628 11.99 -4.68 -8.60
CA ILE A 628 12.16 -6.12 -8.33
C ILE A 628 10.86 -6.81 -7.94
N ARG A 629 9.73 -6.11 -8.08
CA ARG A 629 8.39 -6.55 -7.65
C ARG A 629 7.98 -7.94 -8.17
N LYS A 630 8.38 -8.29 -9.40
CA LYS A 630 8.08 -9.59 -10.01
C LYS A 630 8.81 -10.73 -9.30
N THR A 631 10.07 -10.47 -8.92
CA THR A 631 10.90 -11.45 -8.21
C THR A 631 10.43 -11.59 -6.76
N LEU A 632 10.03 -10.49 -6.13
CA LEU A 632 9.48 -10.51 -4.77
C LEU A 632 8.15 -11.27 -4.67
N GLU A 633 7.25 -11.09 -5.63
CA GLU A 633 6.02 -11.90 -5.71
C GLU A 633 6.31 -13.39 -5.92
N ALA A 634 7.24 -13.72 -6.81
CA ALA A 634 7.64 -15.12 -7.01
C ALA A 634 8.28 -15.70 -5.74
N TYR A 635 9.03 -14.90 -4.99
CA TYR A 635 9.62 -15.30 -3.71
C TYR A 635 8.54 -15.57 -2.66
N THR A 636 7.57 -14.67 -2.45
CA THR A 636 6.51 -14.86 -1.45
C THR A 636 5.58 -16.00 -1.80
N ALA A 637 5.31 -16.24 -3.09
CA ALA A 637 4.56 -17.39 -3.58
C ALA A 637 5.16 -18.74 -3.17
N ASN A 638 6.50 -18.82 -3.11
CA ASN A 638 7.22 -20.07 -2.91
C ASN A 638 7.87 -20.23 -1.53
N THR A 639 7.90 -19.16 -0.72
CA THR A 639 8.52 -19.17 0.61
C THR A 639 7.45 -19.30 1.69
N PRO A 640 7.47 -20.36 2.52
CA PRO A 640 6.54 -20.51 3.65
C PRO A 640 6.75 -19.42 4.71
N ILE A 641 5.71 -19.13 5.47
CA ILE A 641 5.82 -18.29 6.67
C ILE A 641 6.30 -19.18 7.83
N GLU A 642 7.33 -18.73 8.54
CA GLU A 642 7.95 -19.44 9.66
C GLU A 642 7.11 -19.34 10.96
N ASP A 643 7.41 -20.19 11.94
CA ASP A 643 6.82 -20.21 13.29
C ASP A 643 5.29 -20.39 13.35
N ALA A 644 4.73 -21.18 12.43
CA ALA A 644 3.28 -21.47 12.38
C ALA A 644 2.72 -22.05 13.69
N GLU A 645 3.53 -22.83 14.41
CA GLU A 645 3.16 -23.40 15.70
C GLU A 645 2.91 -22.34 16.79
N ASN A 646 3.59 -21.19 16.70
CA ASN A 646 3.48 -20.08 17.65
C ASN A 646 2.42 -19.05 17.25
N ALA A 647 1.82 -19.18 16.06
CA ALA A 647 0.83 -18.25 15.53
C ALA A 647 -0.31 -18.01 16.55
N SER A 648 -0.48 -16.75 16.96
CA SER A 648 -1.55 -16.35 17.89
C SER A 648 -2.15 -14.98 17.59
N ALA A 649 -1.59 -14.22 16.64
CA ALA A 649 -2.20 -13.04 16.05
C ALA A 649 -3.02 -13.41 14.80
N CYS A 650 -3.96 -14.34 14.98
CA CYS A 650 -4.84 -14.88 13.94
C CYS A 650 -6.30 -14.61 14.33
N GLY A 651 -7.18 -14.46 13.35
CA GLY A 651 -8.58 -14.17 13.64
C GLY A 651 -9.39 -13.87 12.40
N VAL A 652 -10.33 -12.93 12.50
CA VAL A 652 -11.09 -12.44 11.36
C VAL A 652 -10.88 -10.95 11.15
N GLY A 653 -10.85 -10.53 9.88
CA GLY A 653 -10.64 -9.15 9.50
C GLY A 653 -11.77 -8.56 8.68
N TYR A 654 -11.95 -7.26 8.82
CA TYR A 654 -12.98 -6.51 8.12
C TYR A 654 -12.41 -5.21 7.59
N SER A 655 -12.58 -4.96 6.29
CA SER A 655 -12.15 -3.72 5.63
C SER A 655 -13.26 -2.67 5.70
N LYS A 656 -12.88 -1.39 5.69
CA LYS A 656 -13.82 -0.28 5.47
C LYS A 656 -14.57 -0.42 4.14
N ASP A 657 -13.91 -0.95 3.12
CA ASP A 657 -14.41 -0.99 1.74
C ASP A 657 -15.30 -2.23 1.46
N SER A 658 -15.73 -2.95 2.49
CA SER A 658 -16.50 -4.20 2.39
C SER A 658 -17.68 -4.21 3.35
N GLU A 659 -18.77 -4.90 3.00
CA GLU A 659 -19.86 -5.15 3.96
C GLU A 659 -19.39 -6.06 5.10
N TRP A 660 -19.74 -5.67 6.34
CA TRP A 660 -19.28 -6.38 7.52
C TRP A 660 -20.21 -7.52 7.88
N ASP A 661 -21.51 -7.27 7.99
CA ASP A 661 -22.48 -8.28 8.42
C ASP A 661 -22.02 -9.16 9.61
N LEU A 662 -21.19 -8.59 10.48
CA LEU A 662 -20.48 -9.27 11.55
C LEU A 662 -21.42 -9.53 12.73
N THR A 663 -21.58 -10.79 13.12
CA THR A 663 -22.39 -11.15 14.28
C THR A 663 -21.51 -11.34 15.52
N LEU A 664 -21.78 -10.56 16.57
CA LEU A 664 -21.08 -10.58 17.84
C LEU A 664 -21.98 -11.06 18.97
N LYS A 665 -21.43 -11.84 19.90
CA LYS A 665 -22.00 -12.07 21.22
C LYS A 665 -21.18 -11.28 22.24
N ILE A 666 -21.82 -10.31 22.87
CA ILE A 666 -21.21 -9.41 23.86
C ILE A 666 -21.71 -9.78 25.26
N ILE A 667 -20.79 -9.81 26.22
CA ILE A 667 -21.11 -9.86 27.65
C ILE A 667 -20.70 -8.53 28.28
N SER A 668 -21.65 -7.85 28.91
CA SER A 668 -21.45 -6.60 29.66
C SER A 668 -22.38 -6.58 30.87
N ASN A 669 -21.87 -6.22 32.05
CA ASN A 669 -22.63 -6.12 33.29
C ASN A 669 -23.47 -7.39 33.57
N ASN A 670 -22.86 -8.56 33.37
CA ASN A 670 -23.50 -9.86 33.54
C ASN A 670 -24.71 -10.15 32.60
N SER A 671 -24.93 -9.31 31.58
CA SER A 671 -25.93 -9.51 30.53
C SER A 671 -25.27 -9.96 29.22
N THR A 672 -25.93 -10.86 28.48
CA THR A 672 -25.47 -11.33 27.17
C THR A 672 -26.35 -10.73 26.08
N ARG A 673 -25.75 -10.15 25.04
CA ARG A 673 -26.45 -9.58 23.89
C ARG A 673 -25.83 -10.11 22.60
N ILE A 674 -26.69 -10.40 21.61
CA ILE A 674 -26.25 -10.65 20.25
C ILE A 674 -26.45 -9.35 19.46
N MET A 675 -25.43 -8.94 18.72
CA MET A 675 -25.41 -7.70 17.95
C MET A 675 -24.91 -7.99 16.54
N LYS A 676 -25.45 -7.28 15.56
CA LYS A 676 -24.96 -7.32 14.18
C LYS A 676 -24.29 -5.98 13.85
N ILE A 677 -23.05 -6.05 13.36
CA ILE A 677 -22.33 -4.91 12.79
C ILE A 677 -22.42 -5.02 11.28
N ASP A 678 -23.25 -4.19 10.66
CA ASP A 678 -23.56 -4.26 9.22
C ASP A 678 -22.50 -3.53 8.36
N ARG A 679 -22.06 -2.36 8.80
CA ARG A 679 -21.10 -1.50 8.07
C ARG A 679 -20.19 -0.70 9.00
N TRP A 680 -19.24 0.02 8.41
CA TRP A 680 -18.24 0.80 9.15
C TRP A 680 -18.86 2.01 9.90
N ASP A 681 -19.66 2.84 9.22
CA ASP A 681 -20.19 4.12 9.74
C ASP A 681 -21.71 4.33 9.67
#